data_AF-A0A8T4VJ45-F1
#
_entry.id   AF-A0A8T4VJ45-F1
#
_cell.length_a   1.000
_cell.length_b   1.000
_cell.length_c   1.000
_cell.angle_alpha   90.00
_cell.angle_beta   90.00
_cell.angle_gamma   90.00
#
_symmetry.space_group_name_H-M   'P 1'
#
loop_
_entity.id
_entity.type
_entity.pdbx_description
1 polymer ?
#
loop_
_entity_poly.entity_id
_entity_poly.type
_entity_poly.pdbx_seq_one_letter_code
_entity_poly.pdbx_strand_id
1 'polypeptide(L)'
;MVVDLVNKQQKLWCFLVIFIFISVSFGYPILSNPNSINTVDSQQKVSGFASSVLIEPGEEYVIKYTPSSHSFSKITKPVTNSFSETLKKAIVKTPDWLKDSLILQFNEIKNPLPYAYLILNASKKHTDEIAFCIAHSPLGNPPDPSLISRNVKQIYMVEAYISYANIIEINEDSADYYSTIQYSILDKNQTINRMLPKDIYYWYIVHPQILSETPSFIYEYFWRDYIFYHNDIGYPLLLEKIRNISFLWDEQSYHQHANRDWQESIMHHPTGIEAVSYWVGKTVPYQATGDRPGQPNLIAHQHNGWCGELQRIAVAGLRSVLIPSVSVCNIAEDHVWREFYDQGWHQNDNWWSDTGGTVDTPLVYADGWGKDMSSVFSWRGDGVVSDVSSRYIPKEDQVNVSFLVTDLTGNSLDGVRVTALVNGLKDISWYKNKILDALEKFWSFLPKSVQESFLENIYHRITNRIENTSDVIDGLTISIWNYTDAQGVCDFTLGKHDEYVFLIQQPLDQLPFPFASWTIVKRLKNAVNTDFSIRFPTISSERKPEGTIHENSSDEDLITFSASLNSNGFQYQANVRNNDIGQYPSKTPLSFFILNEQEYIKYDNNKRFKSNYFKRDSTINDNIILNDKPYYIVLYNPHQKIHSQVNLNFSITKETSEEYITIIKPSTTTFQNPQIQVGETIEVTGISSDECILSINNKNINIPSGEWKKTLNTISWKPGFYTLKVNSKNCSTEKQITLIDSIPPTTKIQSPTSYEIISLEEKQYIIHGISSDNHMIKAVELSIDDCNWIRCQGTTQWMKTINITHFSPGIHKLSIKTVDKSNNQQIIQQSFIINDTSSPHNPSINTITWSPKNPTNETTVSMYTNITTDSMFPLKKAMVEYQIKQNIFSKTLFEYAQHPIQQRHLEDPKKNQTNQPVYGCELGRFPTNETITIRIIAIDVAHNREVSNWEEIVIK
;
A
#
# COMPACT_ATOMS: atom_id res chain seq x y z
N MET A 1 17.31 47.83 -37.51
CA MET A 1 15.99 47.24 -37.76
C MET A 1 16.10 45.70 -37.84
N VAL A 2 16.50 44.87 -36.88
CA VAL A 2 17.09 44.92 -35.52
C VAL A 2 16.50 45.97 -34.57
N VAL A 3 15.99 45.50 -33.43
CA VAL A 3 15.24 46.20 -32.38
C VAL A 3 13.74 46.28 -32.67
N ASP A 4 13.00 45.22 -32.28
CA ASP A 4 11.66 45.34 -31.63
C ASP A 4 10.93 44.02 -31.31
N LEU A 5 11.57 42.86 -31.46
CA LEU A 5 10.96 41.56 -31.07
C LEU A 5 11.58 40.89 -29.83
N VAL A 6 12.49 41.58 -29.13
CA VAL A 6 13.17 41.04 -27.93
C VAL A 6 12.56 41.54 -26.61
N ASN A 7 11.62 42.50 -26.63
CA ASN A 7 11.14 43.15 -25.41
C ASN A 7 9.73 42.74 -24.91
N LYS A 8 9.16 41.64 -25.42
CA LYS A 8 7.88 41.08 -24.93
C LYS A 8 7.97 39.66 -24.35
N GLN A 9 9.11 38.98 -24.44
CA GLN A 9 9.33 37.67 -23.79
C GLN A 9 10.00 37.76 -22.40
N GLN A 10 10.49 38.93 -21.99
CA GLN A 10 11.10 39.14 -20.66
C GLN A 10 10.15 39.67 -19.58
N LYS A 11 8.85 39.83 -19.85
CA LYS A 11 7.84 40.24 -18.84
C LYS A 11 6.77 39.19 -18.52
N LEU A 12 6.81 38.03 -19.17
CA LEU A 12 5.93 36.90 -18.83
C LEU A 12 6.66 35.76 -18.08
N TRP A 13 7.99 35.81 -18.04
CA TRP A 13 8.85 34.86 -17.30
C TRP A 13 9.21 35.32 -15.88
N CYS A 14 8.80 36.53 -15.47
CA CYS A 14 8.94 37.00 -14.09
C CYS A 14 7.69 36.74 -13.22
N PHE A 15 6.64 36.10 -13.75
CA PHE A 15 5.39 35.86 -13.02
C PHE A 15 5.01 34.37 -12.87
N LEU A 16 5.86 33.43 -13.30
CA LEU A 16 5.52 31.99 -13.32
C LEU A 16 6.60 31.05 -12.75
N VAL A 17 7.54 31.57 -11.95
CA VAL A 17 8.61 30.77 -11.29
C VAL A 17 8.59 30.93 -9.75
N ILE A 18 7.48 31.41 -9.17
CA ILE A 18 7.29 31.48 -7.70
C ILE A 18 5.95 30.83 -7.33
N PHE A 19 5.73 29.56 -7.66
CA PHE A 19 4.60 28.83 -7.05
C PHE A 19 4.74 27.32 -6.85
N ILE A 20 5.92 26.71 -7.08
CA ILE A 20 6.09 25.28 -6.77
C ILE A 20 7.48 25.07 -6.17
N PHE A 21 7.49 24.42 -5.00
CA PHE A 21 8.59 24.04 -4.10
C PHE A 21 9.01 25.06 -3.03
N ILE A 22 8.54 24.81 -1.79
CA ILE A 22 9.32 24.60 -0.55
C ILE A 22 8.43 24.94 0.67
N SER A 23 7.91 23.91 1.33
CA SER A 23 7.50 23.97 2.74
C SER A 23 8.66 23.45 3.59
N VAL A 24 9.70 24.26 3.73
CA VAL A 24 10.77 24.09 4.72
C VAL A 24 11.04 25.48 5.29
N SER A 25 10.47 25.77 6.46
CA SER A 25 10.69 27.01 7.19
C SER A 25 12.04 26.97 7.91
N PHE A 26 13.06 27.57 7.29
CA PHE A 26 14.25 28.09 7.96
C PHE A 26 14.37 29.59 7.62
N GLY A 27 14.11 30.45 8.59
CA GLY A 27 14.32 31.88 8.46
C GLY A 27 15.80 32.24 8.66
N TYR A 28 16.35 33.05 7.76
CA TYR A 28 17.57 33.83 7.96
C TYR A 28 17.46 35.15 7.17
N PRO A 29 18.21 36.19 7.56
CA PRO A 29 17.65 37.49 7.96
C PRO A 29 17.57 38.47 6.80
N ILE A 30 16.56 39.34 6.83
CA ILE A 30 16.51 40.53 5.98
C ILE A 30 17.34 41.62 6.68
N LEU A 31 18.38 42.10 6.00
CA LEU A 31 19.08 43.35 6.33
C LEU A 31 18.10 44.52 6.20
N SER A 32 17.76 45.15 7.32
CA SER A 32 17.01 46.39 7.37
C SER A 32 17.93 47.59 7.11
N ASN A 33 17.41 48.55 6.35
CA ASN A 33 17.97 49.87 6.13
C ASN A 33 17.89 50.66 7.47
N PRO A 34 18.98 51.30 7.95
CA PRO A 34 18.95 51.99 9.24
C PRO A 34 18.39 53.40 9.01
N ASN A 35 17.19 53.65 9.53
CA ASN A 35 16.76 54.95 10.10
C ASN A 35 15.25 54.95 10.33
N SER A 36 14.82 54.37 11.45
CA SER A 36 13.62 54.82 12.14
C SER A 36 13.72 54.41 13.61
N ILE A 37 13.82 55.44 14.43
CA ILE A 37 13.72 55.55 15.89
C ILE A 37 13.07 54.33 16.59
N ASN A 38 13.79 53.77 17.56
CA ASN A 38 13.40 52.68 18.45
C ASN A 38 12.02 52.91 19.12
N THR A 39 11.07 52.02 18.85
CA THR A 39 10.03 51.63 19.80
C THR A 39 10.23 50.15 20.11
N VAL A 40 10.52 49.86 21.38
CA VAL A 40 10.71 48.51 21.92
C VAL A 40 9.39 47.73 21.73
N ASP A 41 9.46 46.60 21.04
CA ASP A 41 8.36 45.65 20.90
C ASP A 41 8.20 44.94 22.26
N SER A 42 7.20 45.33 23.04
CA SER A 42 7.00 44.94 24.45
C SER A 42 6.33 43.57 24.64
N GLN A 43 5.81 42.95 23.58
CA GLN A 43 5.09 41.69 23.63
C GLN A 43 5.99 40.47 23.44
N GLN A 44 5.93 39.51 24.37
CA GLN A 44 6.73 38.28 24.34
C GLN A 44 5.84 37.05 24.26
N LYS A 45 6.29 36.02 23.54
CA LYS A 45 5.61 34.71 23.49
C LYS A 45 5.87 33.97 24.80
N VAL A 46 4.82 33.66 25.55
CA VAL A 46 4.91 33.06 26.90
C VAL A 46 4.51 31.59 26.96
N SER A 47 3.76 31.12 25.95
CA SER A 47 3.25 29.75 25.91
C SER A 47 3.07 29.22 24.50
N GLY A 48 3.04 27.90 24.35
CA GLY A 48 2.72 27.23 23.10
C GLY A 48 2.16 25.81 23.27
N PHE A 49 1.52 25.33 22.21
CA PHE A 49 0.99 23.97 22.12
C PHE A 49 1.07 23.48 20.68
N ALA A 50 1.61 22.28 20.45
CA ALA A 50 1.63 21.67 19.13
C ALA A 50 1.25 20.20 19.20
N SER A 51 0.38 19.73 18.30
CA SER A 51 -0.09 18.33 18.27
C SER A 51 -0.68 17.97 16.90
N SER A 52 -0.59 16.69 16.53
CA SER A 52 -1.49 16.10 15.53
C SER A 52 -2.63 15.37 16.25
N VAL A 53 -3.86 15.41 15.69
CA VAL A 53 -5.05 14.78 16.28
C VAL A 53 -5.98 14.23 15.21
N LEU A 54 -6.51 13.04 15.45
CA LEU A 54 -7.65 12.50 14.72
C LEU A 54 -8.94 12.78 15.50
N ILE A 55 -9.94 13.39 14.85
CA ILE A 55 -11.24 13.72 15.43
C ILE A 55 -12.32 13.00 14.59
N GLU A 56 -13.02 12.06 15.22
CA GLU A 56 -14.10 11.28 14.59
C GLU A 56 -15.32 12.16 14.24
N PRO A 57 -16.22 11.72 13.36
CA PRO A 57 -17.42 12.46 12.98
C PRO A 57 -18.29 12.76 14.20
N GLY A 58 -18.66 14.02 14.40
CA GLY A 58 -19.49 14.45 15.53
C GLY A 58 -18.78 14.52 16.88
N GLU A 59 -17.47 14.26 16.95
CA GLU A 59 -16.66 14.33 18.17
C GLU A 59 -15.86 15.65 18.26
N GLU A 60 -15.23 15.89 19.42
CA GLU A 60 -14.45 17.09 19.70
C GLU A 60 -13.08 16.82 20.33
N TYR A 61 -12.17 17.76 20.10
CA TYR A 61 -10.90 17.85 20.82
C TYR A 61 -10.82 19.16 21.62
N VAL A 62 -10.66 19.04 22.94
CA VAL A 62 -10.70 20.19 23.87
C VAL A 62 -9.38 20.37 24.60
N ILE A 63 -8.87 21.60 24.54
CA ILE A 63 -7.64 22.05 25.21
C ILE A 63 -7.98 23.22 26.14
N LYS A 64 -7.48 23.20 27.38
CA LYS A 64 -7.60 24.31 28.33
C LYS A 64 -6.30 25.09 28.40
N TYR A 65 -6.35 26.41 28.20
CA TYR A 65 -5.26 27.33 28.55
C TYR A 65 -5.45 27.81 30.00
N THR A 66 -4.36 27.80 30.77
CA THR A 66 -4.33 28.28 32.15
C THR A 66 -3.30 29.40 32.30
N PRO A 67 -3.72 30.65 32.55
CA PRO A 67 -2.83 31.81 32.68
C PRO A 67 -1.75 31.66 33.75
N SER A 68 -2.12 31.21 34.95
CA SER A 68 -1.23 31.15 36.11
C SER A 68 -0.04 30.20 35.95
N SER A 69 -0.13 29.23 35.04
CA SER A 69 0.94 28.29 34.71
C SER A 69 1.47 28.45 33.28
N HIS A 70 0.97 29.45 32.55
CA HIS A 70 1.21 29.65 31.11
C HIS A 70 1.13 28.36 30.30
N SER A 71 0.17 27.47 30.59
CA SER A 71 0.19 26.12 30.03
C SER A 71 -1.12 25.70 29.40
N PHE A 72 -1.00 24.83 28.39
CA PHE A 72 -2.12 24.14 27.77
C PHE A 72 -2.24 22.73 28.36
N SER A 73 -3.44 22.35 28.79
CA SER A 73 -3.75 21.01 29.28
C SER A 73 -4.87 20.37 28.47
N LYS A 74 -4.75 19.06 28.23
CA LYS A 74 -5.73 18.29 27.46
C LYS A 74 -6.86 17.85 28.38
N ILE A 75 -8.10 17.96 27.91
CA ILE A 75 -9.27 17.43 28.63
C ILE A 75 -9.67 16.06 28.06
N THR A 76 -9.53 15.88 26.74
CA THR A 76 -9.86 14.63 26.04
C THR A 76 -8.89 13.51 26.42
N LYS A 77 -9.43 12.31 26.68
CA LYS A 77 -8.64 11.11 27.00
C LYS A 77 -7.88 10.59 25.76
N PRO A 78 -6.75 9.87 25.95
CA PRO A 78 -6.04 9.27 24.83
C PRO A 78 -6.86 8.18 24.13
N VAL A 79 -6.74 8.09 22.81
CA VAL A 79 -7.51 7.14 21.97
C VAL A 79 -7.19 5.68 22.32
N THR A 80 -5.94 5.36 22.65
CA THR A 80 -5.52 3.97 22.92
C THR A 80 -5.71 3.53 24.36
N ASN A 81 -6.50 4.23 25.17
CA ASN A 81 -6.61 3.93 26.60
C ASN A 81 -7.22 2.53 26.87
N SER A 82 -8.07 2.03 25.95
CA SER A 82 -8.67 0.69 25.99
C SER A 82 -7.75 -0.41 25.46
N PHE A 83 -6.62 -0.08 24.82
CA PHE A 83 -5.77 -1.06 24.13
C PHE A 83 -4.89 -1.84 25.10
N SER A 84 -4.65 -3.12 24.76
CA SER A 84 -3.65 -3.93 25.45
C SER A 84 -2.24 -3.40 25.20
N GLU A 85 -1.31 -3.74 26.09
CA GLU A 85 0.10 -3.33 25.92
C GLU A 85 0.73 -3.87 24.63
N THR A 86 0.29 -5.05 24.15
CA THR A 86 0.76 -5.61 22.87
C THR A 86 0.35 -4.73 21.69
N LEU A 87 -0.90 -4.25 21.65
CA LEU A 87 -1.37 -3.34 20.60
C LEU A 87 -0.62 -2.00 20.65
N LYS A 88 -0.46 -1.42 21.84
CA LYS A 88 0.29 -0.17 22.01
C LYS A 88 1.72 -0.30 21.50
N LYS A 89 2.44 -1.39 21.84
CA LYS A 89 3.79 -1.65 21.33
C LYS A 89 3.84 -1.75 19.80
N ALA A 90 2.87 -2.43 19.19
CA ALA A 90 2.79 -2.53 17.73
C ALA A 90 2.57 -1.17 17.06
N ILE A 91 1.72 -0.32 17.65
CA ILE A 91 1.50 1.06 17.19
C ILE A 91 2.77 1.90 17.33
N VAL A 92 3.50 1.79 18.46
CA VAL A 92 4.76 2.54 18.66
C VAL A 92 5.81 2.20 17.61
N LYS A 93 5.92 0.92 17.22
CA LYS A 93 6.86 0.44 16.20
C LYS A 93 6.54 0.93 14.78
N THR A 94 5.28 1.23 14.52
CA THR A 94 4.77 1.62 13.21
C THR A 94 5.17 3.07 12.89
N PRO A 95 5.48 3.43 11.63
CA PRO A 95 5.74 4.82 11.26
C PRO A 95 4.61 5.77 11.64
N ASP A 96 4.93 7.02 12.00
CA ASP A 96 3.96 8.02 12.48
C ASP A 96 2.80 8.24 11.50
N TRP A 97 3.09 8.27 10.19
CA TRP A 97 2.08 8.46 9.14
C TRP A 97 1.05 7.31 9.00
N LEU A 98 1.27 6.15 9.65
CA LEU A 98 0.36 4.99 9.65
C LEU A 98 -0.38 4.78 10.97
N LYS A 99 0.05 5.42 12.07
CA LYS A 99 -0.45 5.12 13.42
C LYS A 99 -1.97 5.29 13.54
N ASP A 100 -2.50 6.41 13.03
CA ASP A 100 -3.93 6.73 13.11
C ASP A 100 -4.78 5.71 12.35
N SER A 101 -4.40 5.39 11.10
CA SER A 101 -5.08 4.38 10.28
C SER A 101 -5.03 2.99 10.92
N LEU A 102 -3.90 2.61 11.52
CA LEU A 102 -3.74 1.33 12.20
C LEU A 102 -4.60 1.24 13.48
N ILE A 103 -4.71 2.33 14.24
CA ILE A 103 -5.57 2.41 15.43
C ILE A 103 -7.03 2.19 15.05
N LEU A 104 -7.51 2.88 14.02
CA LEU A 104 -8.88 2.72 13.52
C LEU A 104 -9.13 1.29 13.06
N GLN A 105 -8.20 0.70 12.31
CA GLN A 105 -8.35 -0.68 11.87
C GLN A 105 -8.37 -1.66 13.05
N PHE A 106 -7.53 -1.48 14.08
CA PHE A 106 -7.54 -2.33 15.28
C PHE A 106 -8.82 -2.24 16.10
N ASN A 107 -9.55 -1.11 16.04
CA ASN A 107 -10.87 -0.99 16.65
C ASN A 107 -11.92 -1.86 15.92
N GLU A 108 -11.77 -2.02 14.60
CA GLU A 108 -12.75 -2.72 13.75
C GLU A 108 -12.45 -4.22 13.58
N ILE A 109 -11.17 -4.63 13.68
CA ILE A 109 -10.79 -6.04 13.56
C ILE A 109 -11.30 -6.83 14.78
N LYS A 110 -12.05 -7.90 14.53
CA LYS A 110 -12.59 -8.81 15.56
C LYS A 110 -11.50 -9.42 16.48
N ASN A 111 -10.32 -9.74 15.94
CA ASN A 111 -9.17 -10.24 16.71
C ASN A 111 -7.86 -9.58 16.24
N PRO A 112 -7.43 -8.45 16.83
CA PRO A 112 -6.29 -7.68 16.34
C PRO A 112 -4.92 -8.24 16.81
N LEU A 113 -4.88 -9.15 17.78
CA LEU A 113 -3.62 -9.63 18.37
C LEU A 113 -2.66 -10.33 17.39
N PRO A 114 -3.10 -11.21 16.49
CA PRO A 114 -2.21 -11.83 15.49
C PRO A 114 -1.50 -10.81 14.60
N TYR A 115 -2.20 -9.72 14.22
CA TYR A 115 -1.65 -8.64 13.41
C TYR A 115 -0.62 -7.81 14.18
N ALA A 116 -0.88 -7.53 15.46
CA ALA A 116 0.10 -6.87 16.32
C ALA A 116 1.37 -7.71 16.50
N TYR A 117 1.25 -9.03 16.68
CA TYR A 117 2.43 -9.91 16.72
C TYR A 117 3.18 -9.95 15.39
N LEU A 118 2.47 -9.92 14.26
CA LEU A 118 3.11 -9.83 12.95
C LEU A 118 3.98 -8.57 12.83
N ILE A 119 3.44 -7.41 13.23
CA ILE A 119 4.19 -6.14 13.27
C ILE A 119 5.39 -6.24 14.21
N LEU A 120 5.20 -6.72 15.44
CA LEU A 120 6.27 -6.82 16.45
C LEU A 120 7.40 -7.76 16.04
N ASN A 121 7.09 -8.84 15.32
CA ASN A 121 8.08 -9.81 14.85
C ASN A 121 8.74 -9.42 13.52
N ALA A 122 8.23 -8.41 12.81
CA ALA A 122 8.82 -7.92 11.56
C ALA A 122 10.16 -7.20 11.80
N SER A 123 11.09 -7.26 10.85
CA SER A 123 12.23 -6.34 10.84
C SER A 123 11.74 -4.92 10.54
N LYS A 124 12.55 -3.90 10.88
CA LYS A 124 12.22 -2.51 10.55
C LYS A 124 11.90 -2.32 9.06
N LYS A 125 12.72 -2.94 8.19
CA LYS A 125 12.55 -3.01 6.72
C LYS A 125 11.19 -3.53 6.19
N HIS A 126 10.43 -4.24 7.01
CA HIS A 126 9.14 -4.81 6.59
C HIS A 126 7.96 -4.22 7.37
N THR A 127 8.22 -3.36 8.35
CA THR A 127 7.23 -2.98 9.35
C THR A 127 6.18 -2.06 8.75
N ASP A 128 6.60 -1.11 7.94
CA ASP A 128 5.79 -0.16 7.21
C ASP A 128 4.90 -0.84 6.16
N GLU A 129 5.40 -1.77 5.33
CA GLU A 129 4.51 -2.47 4.38
C GLU A 129 3.51 -3.38 5.07
N ILE A 130 3.91 -4.08 6.14
CA ILE A 130 3.01 -4.92 6.93
C ILE A 130 1.92 -4.05 7.57
N ALA A 131 2.31 -2.95 8.24
CA ALA A 131 1.37 -2.05 8.89
C ALA A 131 0.44 -1.39 7.86
N PHE A 132 0.95 -1.01 6.69
CA PHE A 132 0.14 -0.48 5.60
C PHE A 132 -0.90 -1.52 5.12
N CYS A 133 -0.48 -2.76 4.86
CA CYS A 133 -1.40 -3.83 4.45
C CYS A 133 -2.54 -4.02 5.46
N ILE A 134 -2.23 -3.94 6.76
CA ILE A 134 -3.24 -4.06 7.82
C ILE A 134 -4.16 -2.84 7.81
N ALA A 135 -3.58 -1.64 7.94
CA ALA A 135 -4.29 -0.37 8.14
C ALA A 135 -5.16 0.05 6.94
N HIS A 136 -4.78 -0.36 5.72
CA HIS A 136 -5.42 0.04 4.47
C HIS A 136 -6.12 -1.10 3.73
N SER A 137 -6.36 -2.23 4.39
CA SER A 137 -7.32 -3.23 3.91
C SER A 137 -8.76 -2.73 4.04
N PRO A 138 -9.75 -3.37 3.39
CA PRO A 138 -11.15 -3.12 3.68
C PRO A 138 -11.42 -3.13 5.20
N LEU A 139 -12.21 -2.17 5.68
CA LEU A 139 -12.40 -1.90 7.11
C LEU A 139 -12.80 -3.17 7.87
N GLY A 140 -12.03 -3.51 8.90
CA GLY A 140 -12.23 -4.70 9.73
C GLY A 140 -11.88 -6.05 9.08
N ASN A 141 -11.49 -6.07 7.79
CA ASN A 141 -11.27 -7.28 7.01
C ASN A 141 -9.86 -7.36 6.36
N PRO A 142 -8.75 -7.24 7.12
CA PRO A 142 -7.42 -7.49 6.59
C PRO A 142 -7.22 -8.97 6.19
N PRO A 143 -6.36 -9.26 5.19
CA PRO A 143 -5.97 -10.63 4.84
C PRO A 143 -5.27 -11.37 5.99
N ASP A 144 -5.18 -12.69 5.89
CA ASP A 144 -4.50 -13.52 6.89
C ASP A 144 -3.05 -13.02 7.19
N PRO A 145 -2.61 -12.97 8.46
CA PRO A 145 -1.27 -12.51 8.83
C PRO A 145 -0.13 -13.24 8.09
N SER A 146 -0.27 -14.54 7.82
CA SER A 146 0.75 -15.31 7.10
C SER A 146 0.81 -14.92 5.62
N LEU A 147 -0.34 -14.57 5.01
CA LEU A 147 -0.41 -14.03 3.66
C LEU A 147 0.23 -12.65 3.57
N ILE A 148 -0.05 -11.74 4.52
CA ILE A 148 0.59 -10.42 4.58
C ILE A 148 2.12 -10.58 4.70
N SER A 149 2.58 -11.48 5.58
CA SER A 149 4.01 -11.77 5.73
C SER A 149 4.63 -12.29 4.43
N ARG A 150 3.95 -13.21 3.73
CA ARG A 150 4.41 -13.77 2.45
C ARG A 150 4.47 -12.69 1.36
N ASN A 151 3.43 -11.87 1.24
CA ASN A 151 3.35 -10.77 0.29
C ASN A 151 4.53 -9.81 0.43
N VAL A 152 4.79 -9.31 1.64
CA VAL A 152 5.88 -8.35 1.89
C VAL A 152 7.25 -8.95 1.66
N LYS A 153 7.50 -10.18 2.13
CA LYS A 153 8.78 -10.87 1.88
C LYS A 153 9.06 -11.04 0.39
N GLN A 154 8.03 -11.30 -0.42
CA GLN A 154 8.20 -11.50 -1.85
C GLN A 154 8.58 -10.23 -2.61
N ILE A 155 8.12 -9.05 -2.16
CA ILE A 155 8.52 -7.76 -2.73
C ILE A 155 10.05 -7.62 -2.70
N TYR A 156 10.67 -7.94 -1.57
CA TYR A 156 12.13 -7.88 -1.41
C TYR A 156 12.88 -9.04 -2.07
N MET A 157 12.26 -10.21 -2.24
CA MET A 157 12.91 -11.34 -2.91
C MET A 157 13.06 -11.11 -4.42
N VAL A 158 12.11 -10.41 -5.05
CA VAL A 158 12.10 -10.20 -6.50
C VAL A 158 13.18 -9.21 -6.96
N GLU A 159 13.55 -8.25 -6.13
CA GLU A 159 14.60 -7.25 -6.42
C GLU A 159 15.90 -7.90 -6.94
N ALA A 160 16.30 -9.05 -6.39
CA ALA A 160 17.51 -9.76 -6.80
C ALA A 160 17.49 -10.31 -8.25
N TYR A 161 16.31 -10.31 -8.90
CA TYR A 161 16.10 -10.85 -10.22
C TYR A 161 15.75 -9.80 -11.27
N ILE A 162 15.46 -8.56 -10.89
CA ILE A 162 15.08 -7.49 -11.84
C ILE A 162 16.14 -6.40 -11.85
N SER A 163 16.43 -5.82 -13.02
CA SER A 163 17.49 -4.80 -13.15
C SER A 163 16.96 -3.36 -13.21
N TYR A 164 15.68 -3.18 -13.53
CA TYR A 164 15.09 -1.85 -13.74
C TYR A 164 14.54 -1.20 -12.46
N ALA A 165 14.51 -1.89 -11.33
CA ALA A 165 13.88 -1.41 -10.09
C ALA A 165 14.77 -1.71 -8.88
N ASN A 166 14.95 -0.72 -8.01
CA ASN A 166 15.62 -0.87 -6.72
C ASN A 166 14.72 -0.33 -5.62
N ILE A 167 14.53 -1.10 -4.55
CA ILE A 167 13.80 -0.66 -3.36
C ILE A 167 14.74 0.20 -2.53
N ILE A 168 14.27 1.37 -2.13
CA ILE A 168 15.02 2.31 -1.30
C ILE A 168 14.28 2.65 -0.02
N GLU A 169 15.04 2.76 1.06
CA GLU A 169 14.56 3.15 2.39
C GLU A 169 14.78 4.66 2.57
N ILE A 170 13.75 5.39 2.99
CA ILE A 170 13.80 6.83 3.22
C ILE A 170 13.63 7.13 4.72
N ASN A 171 14.43 8.06 5.24
CA ASN A 171 14.38 8.54 6.62
C ASN A 171 14.55 7.44 7.69
N GLU A 172 15.43 6.47 7.49
CA GLU A 172 15.60 5.31 8.39
C GLU A 172 15.86 5.68 9.87
N ASP A 173 16.44 6.84 10.16
CA ASP A 173 16.71 7.29 11.54
C ASP A 173 15.53 8.03 12.21
N SER A 174 14.39 8.16 11.50
CA SER A 174 13.20 8.89 11.94
C SER A 174 12.00 7.96 12.18
N ALA A 175 11.00 8.45 12.91
CA ALA A 175 9.68 7.80 13.06
C ALA A 175 8.83 7.92 11.77
N ASP A 176 9.23 8.77 10.82
CA ASP A 176 8.57 8.97 9.52
C ASP A 176 9.25 8.19 8.37
N TYR A 177 9.86 7.04 8.67
CA TYR A 177 10.49 6.19 7.66
C TYR A 177 9.46 5.55 6.71
N TYR A 178 9.87 5.29 5.48
CA TYR A 178 9.08 4.58 4.48
C TYR A 178 9.95 4.02 3.35
N SER A 179 9.44 3.01 2.67
CA SER A 179 10.06 2.42 1.48
C SER A 179 9.42 2.95 0.19
N THR A 180 10.20 2.97 -0.89
CA THR A 180 9.71 3.20 -2.25
C THR A 180 10.66 2.60 -3.28
N ILE A 181 10.41 2.80 -4.58
CA ILE A 181 11.21 2.23 -5.66
C ILE A 181 11.85 3.33 -6.52
N GLN A 182 13.10 3.12 -6.88
CA GLN A 182 13.79 3.84 -7.95
C GLN A 182 13.81 3.00 -9.22
N TYR A 183 13.25 3.53 -10.31
CA TYR A 183 13.22 2.87 -11.62
C TYR A 183 14.27 3.41 -12.59
N SER A 184 14.76 2.54 -13.48
CA SER A 184 15.46 2.90 -14.72
C SER A 184 14.47 2.97 -15.88
N ILE A 185 14.42 4.10 -16.58
CA ILE A 185 13.55 4.38 -17.74
C ILE A 185 14.42 4.65 -18.96
N LEU A 186 13.97 4.23 -20.13
CA LEU A 186 14.61 4.50 -21.41
C LEU A 186 13.97 5.73 -22.07
N ASP A 187 14.52 6.93 -21.87
CA ASP A 187 14.06 8.17 -22.53
C ASP A 187 14.99 8.51 -23.70
N LYS A 188 14.48 8.48 -24.93
CA LYS A 188 15.24 8.88 -26.15
C LYS A 188 16.65 8.29 -26.22
N ASN A 189 16.77 6.99 -25.96
CA ASN A 189 18.03 6.23 -25.90
C ASN A 189 18.97 6.58 -24.73
N GLN A 190 18.47 7.24 -23.69
CA GLN A 190 19.20 7.51 -22.45
C GLN A 190 18.52 6.83 -21.27
N THR A 191 19.33 6.34 -20.34
CA THR A 191 18.84 5.82 -19.06
C THR A 191 18.62 6.98 -18.09
N ILE A 192 17.40 7.09 -17.56
CA ILE A 192 17.08 8.03 -16.49
C ILE A 192 16.56 7.28 -15.27
N ASN A 193 16.82 7.82 -14.09
CA ASN A 193 16.31 7.28 -12.84
C ASN A 193 15.09 8.07 -12.36
N ARG A 194 13.99 7.38 -12.04
CA ARG A 194 12.76 8.01 -11.51
C ARG A 194 12.36 7.42 -10.18
N MET A 195 11.98 8.28 -9.25
CA MET A 195 11.45 7.88 -7.96
C MET A 195 9.95 7.67 -8.02
N LEU A 196 9.48 6.51 -7.57
CA LEU A 196 8.06 6.24 -7.42
C LEU A 196 7.51 7.05 -6.22
N PRO A 197 6.36 7.73 -6.34
CA PRO A 197 5.74 8.37 -5.20
C PRO A 197 5.32 7.35 -4.13
N LYS A 198 5.49 7.71 -2.86
CA LYS A 198 5.19 6.86 -1.70
C LYS A 198 3.83 6.17 -1.82
N ASP A 199 2.77 6.95 -2.04
CA ASP A 199 1.41 6.41 -2.04
C ASP A 199 1.19 5.43 -3.21
N ILE A 200 1.89 5.59 -4.33
CA ILE A 200 1.79 4.67 -5.47
C ILE A 200 2.46 3.33 -5.15
N TYR A 201 3.63 3.36 -4.49
CA TYR A 201 4.31 2.14 -4.01
C TYR A 201 3.39 1.32 -3.11
N TYR A 202 2.83 1.95 -2.06
CA TYR A 202 2.03 1.20 -1.09
C TYR A 202 0.70 0.70 -1.67
N TRP A 203 -0.03 1.52 -2.42
CA TRP A 203 -1.34 1.10 -2.95
C TRP A 203 -1.26 0.12 -4.11
N TYR A 204 -0.26 0.24 -4.98
CA TYR A 204 -0.26 -0.46 -6.26
C TYR A 204 0.92 -1.40 -6.45
N ILE A 205 1.76 -1.59 -5.43
CA ILE A 205 2.74 -2.69 -5.36
C ILE A 205 2.56 -3.47 -4.06
N VAL A 206 2.51 -2.79 -2.91
CA VAL A 206 2.45 -3.45 -1.59
C VAL A 206 1.08 -4.07 -1.32
N HIS A 207 -0.01 -3.37 -1.61
CA HIS A 207 -1.35 -3.84 -1.29
C HIS A 207 -1.68 -5.21 -1.94
N PRO A 208 -2.12 -6.22 -1.16
CA PRO A 208 -2.25 -7.60 -1.64
C PRO A 208 -3.51 -7.86 -2.48
N GLN A 209 -4.53 -7.00 -2.35
CA GLN A 209 -5.78 -7.06 -3.12
C GLN A 209 -5.67 -6.23 -4.40
N ILE A 210 -6.15 -6.79 -5.51
CA ILE A 210 -6.14 -6.22 -6.86
C ILE A 210 -7.50 -5.63 -7.22
N LEU A 211 -8.59 -6.35 -6.92
CA LEU A 211 -9.94 -5.96 -7.32
C LEU A 211 -10.97 -6.41 -6.26
N SER A 212 -11.96 -7.22 -6.66
CA SER A 212 -13.04 -7.71 -5.79
C SER A 212 -12.76 -9.08 -5.17
N GLU A 213 -11.61 -9.69 -5.45
CA GLU A 213 -11.21 -10.97 -4.87
C GLU A 213 -10.71 -10.79 -3.44
N THR A 214 -11.01 -11.76 -2.57
CA THR A 214 -10.36 -11.83 -1.25
C THR A 214 -8.98 -12.47 -1.42
N PRO A 215 -7.88 -11.81 -1.05
CA PRO A 215 -6.55 -12.41 -1.13
C PRO A 215 -6.48 -13.71 -0.32
N SER A 216 -6.03 -14.80 -0.95
CA SER A 216 -5.92 -16.11 -0.31
C SER A 216 -4.73 -16.91 -0.83
N PHE A 217 -4.37 -17.96 -0.09
CA PHE A 217 -3.44 -18.97 -0.60
C PHE A 217 -4.18 -19.93 -1.53
N ILE A 218 -3.69 -20.05 -2.75
CA ILE A 218 -4.15 -21.01 -3.74
C ILE A 218 -2.97 -21.91 -4.08
N TYR A 219 -3.19 -23.23 -4.03
CA TYR A 219 -2.13 -24.22 -4.16
C TYR A 219 -1.03 -24.06 -3.11
N GLU A 220 -1.32 -23.53 -1.91
CA GLU A 220 -0.33 -23.18 -0.87
C GLU A 220 0.56 -21.96 -1.19
N TYR A 221 0.29 -21.24 -2.29
CA TYR A 221 1.03 -20.03 -2.68
C TYR A 221 0.11 -18.82 -2.76
N PHE A 222 0.67 -17.64 -2.48
CA PHE A 222 0.00 -16.39 -2.82
C PHE A 222 0.23 -16.12 -4.31
N TRP A 223 -0.61 -15.27 -4.93
CA TRP A 223 -0.48 -15.04 -6.38
C TRP A 223 0.89 -14.47 -6.74
N ARG A 224 1.48 -13.65 -5.87
CA ARG A 224 2.71 -12.94 -6.18
C ARG A 224 3.87 -13.87 -6.48
N ASP A 225 4.05 -14.86 -5.61
CA ASP A 225 5.09 -15.88 -5.75
C ASP A 225 4.72 -16.94 -6.76
N TYR A 226 3.46 -17.36 -6.82
CA TYR A 226 3.04 -18.35 -7.81
C TYR A 226 3.33 -17.88 -9.24
N ILE A 227 2.82 -16.73 -9.66
CA ILE A 227 2.98 -16.27 -11.05
C ILE A 227 4.42 -15.94 -11.41
N PHE A 228 5.26 -15.61 -10.42
CA PHE A 228 6.67 -15.29 -10.67
C PHE A 228 7.52 -16.55 -10.84
N TYR A 229 7.30 -17.57 -10.00
CA TYR A 229 8.13 -18.78 -9.95
C TYR A 229 7.53 -20.01 -10.65
N HIS A 230 6.27 -19.98 -11.07
CA HIS A 230 5.58 -21.12 -11.68
C HIS A 230 5.16 -20.87 -13.14
N ASN A 231 5.23 -21.92 -13.94
CA ASN A 231 4.58 -22.05 -15.25
C ASN A 231 4.22 -23.52 -15.50
N ASP A 232 3.15 -23.77 -16.24
CA ASP A 232 2.91 -25.10 -16.80
C ASP A 232 3.80 -25.35 -18.02
N ILE A 233 4.20 -26.60 -18.26
CA ILE A 233 5.06 -26.95 -19.40
C ILE A 233 4.43 -26.47 -20.71
N GLY A 234 5.20 -25.73 -21.49
CA GLY A 234 4.79 -25.15 -22.77
C GLY A 234 4.20 -23.75 -22.65
N TYR A 235 4.07 -23.18 -21.46
CA TYR A 235 3.74 -21.77 -21.21
C TYR A 235 4.97 -21.05 -20.64
N PRO A 236 5.12 -19.72 -20.83
CA PRO A 236 6.34 -19.02 -20.42
C PRO A 236 6.40 -18.78 -18.91
N LEU A 237 7.61 -18.90 -18.35
CA LEU A 237 7.90 -18.52 -16.97
C LEU A 237 8.19 -17.01 -16.88
N LEU A 238 7.50 -16.30 -15.97
CA LEU A 238 7.67 -14.86 -15.81
C LEU A 238 9.09 -14.47 -15.37
N LEU A 239 9.66 -15.20 -14.39
CA LEU A 239 11.04 -15.01 -13.94
C LEU A 239 12.05 -15.07 -15.11
N GLU A 240 11.89 -16.03 -16.04
CA GLU A 240 12.76 -16.16 -17.21
C GLU A 240 12.68 -14.91 -18.10
N LYS A 241 11.47 -14.37 -18.30
CA LYS A 241 11.24 -13.22 -19.19
C LYS A 241 11.74 -11.92 -18.61
N ILE A 242 11.66 -11.72 -17.29
CA ILE A 242 11.99 -10.43 -16.68
C ILE A 242 13.47 -10.25 -16.31
N ARG A 243 14.22 -11.35 -16.12
CA ARG A 243 15.55 -11.31 -15.49
C ARG A 243 16.60 -10.46 -16.19
N ASN A 244 16.46 -10.26 -17.50
CA ASN A 244 17.41 -9.51 -18.33
C ASN A 244 16.83 -8.19 -18.86
N ILE A 245 15.72 -7.72 -18.30
CA ILE A 245 15.09 -6.47 -18.70
C ILE A 245 15.69 -5.32 -17.87
N SER A 246 16.22 -4.31 -18.57
CA SER A 246 16.94 -3.19 -17.94
C SER A 246 16.09 -1.95 -17.70
N PHE A 247 14.91 -1.85 -18.32
CA PHE A 247 14.07 -0.65 -18.24
C PHE A 247 12.65 -1.00 -17.81
N LEU A 248 12.04 -0.15 -16.99
CA LEU A 248 10.61 -0.27 -16.66
C LEU A 248 9.78 -0.01 -17.92
N TRP A 249 10.01 1.14 -18.56
CA TRP A 249 9.30 1.63 -19.75
C TRP A 249 10.25 2.47 -20.62
N ASP A 250 9.86 2.71 -21.86
CA ASP A 250 10.60 3.44 -22.89
C ASP A 250 9.89 4.72 -23.37
N GLU A 251 8.84 5.14 -22.65
CA GLU A 251 8.04 6.34 -22.91
C GLU A 251 7.40 6.38 -24.29
N GLN A 252 7.13 5.21 -24.87
CA GLN A 252 6.46 5.10 -26.17
C GLN A 252 5.05 4.52 -26.00
N SER A 253 4.12 5.09 -26.75
CA SER A 253 2.79 4.53 -26.98
C SER A 253 2.82 3.65 -28.24
N TYR A 254 2.26 2.45 -28.18
CA TYR A 254 2.34 1.50 -29.29
C TYR A 254 1.23 0.43 -29.27
N HIS A 255 1.03 -0.18 -30.44
CA HIS A 255 0.16 -1.34 -30.61
C HIS A 255 0.98 -2.63 -30.59
N GLN A 256 0.47 -3.62 -29.88
CA GLN A 256 1.01 -4.97 -29.86
C GLN A 256 0.23 -5.80 -30.90
N HIS A 257 0.93 -6.41 -31.84
CA HIS A 257 0.31 -7.25 -32.88
C HIS A 257 -0.03 -8.66 -32.36
N ALA A 258 -0.80 -9.43 -33.13
CA ALA A 258 -1.15 -10.81 -32.77
C ALA A 258 0.04 -11.77 -32.87
N ASN A 259 0.08 -12.81 -32.04
CA ASN A 259 1.08 -13.89 -32.11
C ASN A 259 2.55 -13.42 -32.03
N ARG A 260 2.82 -12.38 -31.22
CA ARG A 260 4.16 -11.76 -31.09
C ARG A 260 5.26 -12.78 -30.85
N ASP A 261 6.43 -12.48 -31.40
CA ASP A 261 7.69 -13.14 -31.06
C ASP A 261 8.41 -12.40 -29.92
N TRP A 262 9.05 -13.15 -29.02
CA TRP A 262 9.76 -12.59 -27.87
C TRP A 262 10.93 -11.69 -28.28
N GLN A 263 11.75 -12.13 -29.25
CA GLN A 263 12.93 -11.38 -29.67
C GLN A 263 12.53 -10.06 -30.33
N GLU A 264 11.49 -10.11 -31.18
CA GLU A 264 10.94 -8.90 -31.81
C GLU A 264 10.37 -7.94 -30.77
N SER A 265 9.60 -8.45 -29.81
CA SER A 265 8.95 -7.64 -28.77
C SER A 265 10.00 -6.84 -27.97
N ILE A 266 11.01 -7.53 -27.45
CA ILE A 266 12.05 -6.91 -26.61
C ILE A 266 13.08 -6.12 -27.43
N MET A 267 13.24 -6.42 -28.73
CA MET A 267 14.08 -5.60 -29.62
C MET A 267 13.49 -4.20 -29.82
N HIS A 268 12.17 -4.10 -30.01
CA HIS A 268 11.50 -2.81 -30.20
C HIS A 268 11.23 -2.10 -28.88
N HIS A 269 10.79 -2.84 -27.86
CA HIS A 269 10.43 -2.32 -26.54
C HIS A 269 11.11 -3.15 -25.45
N PRO A 270 12.38 -2.85 -25.10
CA PRO A 270 13.17 -3.60 -24.12
C PRO A 270 12.75 -3.31 -22.66
N THR A 271 11.46 -3.44 -22.36
CA THR A 271 10.82 -2.90 -21.16
C THR A 271 10.09 -3.97 -20.35
N GLY A 272 9.93 -3.71 -19.04
CA GLY A 272 9.14 -4.57 -18.15
C GLY A 272 7.67 -4.62 -18.56
N ILE A 273 7.13 -3.50 -19.05
CA ILE A 273 5.76 -3.40 -19.58
C ILE A 273 5.54 -4.37 -20.75
N GLU A 274 6.47 -4.39 -21.71
CA GLU A 274 6.37 -5.29 -22.86
C GLU A 274 6.55 -6.75 -22.45
N ALA A 275 7.55 -7.03 -21.59
CA ALA A 275 7.84 -8.38 -21.13
C ALA A 275 6.64 -9.03 -20.42
N VAL A 276 5.98 -8.29 -19.52
CA VAL A 276 4.78 -8.78 -18.83
C VAL A 276 3.60 -8.88 -19.79
N SER A 277 3.40 -7.92 -20.68
CA SER A 277 2.32 -7.98 -21.68
C SER A 277 2.46 -9.19 -22.61
N TYR A 278 3.69 -9.54 -23.01
CA TYR A 278 3.99 -10.76 -23.76
C TYR A 278 3.66 -12.00 -22.92
N TRP A 279 4.13 -12.05 -21.67
CA TRP A 279 3.87 -13.17 -20.77
C TRP A 279 2.38 -13.42 -20.57
N VAL A 280 1.57 -12.38 -20.36
CA VAL A 280 0.11 -12.48 -20.21
C VAL A 280 -0.53 -13.13 -21.45
N GLY A 281 -0.25 -12.59 -22.64
CA GLY A 281 -0.83 -13.10 -23.90
C GLY A 281 -0.49 -14.57 -24.15
N LYS A 282 0.74 -14.97 -23.82
CA LYS A 282 1.19 -16.37 -23.97
C LYS A 282 0.73 -17.29 -22.84
N THR A 283 0.39 -16.77 -21.66
CA THR A 283 -0.07 -17.55 -20.49
C THR A 283 -1.57 -17.79 -20.54
N VAL A 284 -2.35 -16.84 -21.07
CA VAL A 284 -3.82 -16.95 -21.24
C VAL A 284 -4.21 -16.82 -22.72
N PRO A 285 -3.77 -17.73 -23.60
CA PRO A 285 -3.99 -17.62 -25.04
C PRO A 285 -5.35 -18.15 -25.51
N TYR A 286 -6.22 -18.62 -24.62
CA TYR A 286 -7.52 -19.20 -24.98
C TYR A 286 -8.68 -18.50 -24.29
N GLN A 287 -9.86 -18.57 -24.90
CA GLN A 287 -11.09 -18.07 -24.30
C GLN A 287 -11.65 -19.11 -23.33
N ALA A 288 -12.16 -18.66 -22.18
CA ALA A 288 -12.75 -19.56 -21.20
C ALA A 288 -14.14 -20.04 -21.66
N THR A 289 -14.39 -21.34 -21.60
CA THR A 289 -15.71 -21.92 -21.90
C THR A 289 -16.48 -22.37 -20.65
N GLY A 290 -15.78 -22.55 -19.53
CA GLY A 290 -16.31 -23.03 -18.26
C GLY A 290 -16.11 -22.02 -17.13
N ASP A 291 -15.41 -22.45 -16.07
CA ASP A 291 -15.22 -21.65 -14.86
C ASP A 291 -14.53 -20.30 -15.12
N ARG A 292 -14.89 -19.29 -14.32
CA ARG A 292 -14.46 -17.89 -14.46
C ARG A 292 -13.72 -17.45 -13.18
N PRO A 293 -12.46 -17.86 -12.95
CA PRO A 293 -11.80 -17.65 -11.67
C PRO A 293 -11.44 -16.18 -11.41
N GLY A 294 -11.54 -15.77 -10.14
CA GLY A 294 -11.08 -14.45 -9.67
C GLY A 294 -9.62 -14.42 -9.20
N GLN A 295 -9.03 -15.56 -8.84
CA GLN A 295 -7.67 -15.62 -8.28
C GLN A 295 -6.63 -15.72 -9.41
N PRO A 296 -5.57 -14.88 -9.42
CA PRO A 296 -4.57 -14.91 -10.48
C PRO A 296 -3.84 -16.26 -10.64
N ASN A 297 -3.63 -17.01 -9.56
CA ASN A 297 -3.02 -18.35 -9.63
C ASN A 297 -3.87 -19.30 -10.50
N LEU A 298 -5.19 -19.29 -10.28
CA LEU A 298 -6.12 -20.14 -11.04
C LEU A 298 -6.16 -19.71 -12.50
N ILE A 299 -6.21 -18.41 -12.78
CA ILE A 299 -6.20 -17.88 -14.15
C ILE A 299 -4.92 -18.33 -14.88
N ALA A 300 -3.76 -18.19 -14.23
CA ALA A 300 -2.48 -18.57 -14.79
C ALA A 300 -2.39 -20.07 -15.10
N HIS A 301 -3.04 -20.92 -14.31
CA HIS A 301 -3.03 -22.38 -14.47
C HIS A 301 -4.10 -22.91 -15.44
N GLN A 302 -5.24 -22.21 -15.57
CA GLN A 302 -6.30 -22.60 -16.49
C GLN A 302 -5.98 -22.24 -17.94
N HIS A 303 -5.08 -21.29 -18.16
CA HIS A 303 -4.62 -20.82 -19.47
C HIS A 303 -5.72 -20.26 -20.37
N ASN A 304 -6.85 -19.88 -19.78
CA ASN A 304 -7.97 -19.31 -20.50
C ASN A 304 -8.65 -18.17 -19.73
N GLY A 305 -9.32 -17.28 -20.45
CA GLY A 305 -9.91 -16.08 -19.85
C GLY A 305 -10.53 -15.13 -20.86
N TRP A 306 -11.33 -14.19 -20.35
CA TRP A 306 -11.84 -13.03 -21.08
C TRP A 306 -11.19 -11.77 -20.50
N CYS A 307 -11.70 -10.57 -20.79
CA CYS A 307 -11.13 -9.30 -20.33
C CYS A 307 -10.92 -9.25 -18.80
N GLY A 308 -11.87 -9.79 -18.02
CA GLY A 308 -11.79 -9.85 -16.55
C GLY A 308 -10.58 -10.63 -16.02
N GLU A 309 -10.32 -11.81 -16.55
CA GLU A 309 -9.19 -12.66 -16.14
C GLU A 309 -7.87 -12.07 -16.64
N LEU A 310 -7.85 -11.56 -17.89
CA LEU A 310 -6.68 -10.90 -18.46
C LEU A 310 -6.27 -9.66 -17.65
N GLN A 311 -7.23 -8.83 -17.23
CA GLN A 311 -6.96 -7.71 -16.33
C GLN A 311 -6.32 -8.18 -15.03
N ARG A 312 -6.94 -9.15 -14.33
CA ARG A 312 -6.46 -9.60 -13.01
C ARG A 312 -5.07 -10.21 -13.08
N ILE A 313 -4.81 -11.12 -14.02
CA ILE A 313 -3.50 -11.74 -14.16
C ILE A 313 -2.45 -10.72 -14.60
N ALA A 314 -2.81 -9.72 -15.39
CA ALA A 314 -1.87 -8.72 -15.85
C ALA A 314 -1.51 -7.69 -14.77
N VAL A 315 -2.48 -7.25 -13.95
CA VAL A 315 -2.19 -6.43 -12.76
C VAL A 315 -1.34 -7.23 -11.77
N ALA A 316 -1.68 -8.50 -11.52
CA ALA A 316 -0.87 -9.38 -10.68
C ALA A 316 0.56 -9.51 -11.23
N GLY A 317 0.71 -9.80 -12.52
CA GLY A 317 2.00 -9.96 -13.20
C GLY A 317 2.89 -8.73 -13.07
N LEU A 318 2.34 -7.54 -13.35
CA LEU A 318 3.06 -6.28 -13.18
C LEU A 318 3.47 -6.05 -11.73
N ARG A 319 2.56 -6.21 -10.78
CA ARG A 319 2.86 -6.03 -9.35
C ARG A 319 3.88 -7.03 -8.83
N SER A 320 3.88 -8.27 -9.33
CA SER A 320 4.87 -9.29 -8.98
C SER A 320 6.28 -8.92 -9.37
N VAL A 321 6.45 -8.13 -10.43
CA VAL A 321 7.76 -7.65 -10.88
C VAL A 321 7.99 -6.18 -10.52
N LEU A 322 7.38 -5.73 -9.42
CA LEU A 322 7.52 -4.39 -8.86
C LEU A 322 7.12 -3.26 -9.82
N ILE A 323 6.13 -3.48 -10.68
CA ILE A 323 5.55 -2.45 -11.55
C ILE A 323 4.19 -2.04 -10.96
N PRO A 324 3.99 -0.75 -10.63
CA PRO A 324 2.73 -0.28 -10.04
C PRO A 324 1.63 -0.38 -11.07
N SER A 325 0.55 -1.08 -10.73
CA SER A 325 -0.57 -1.29 -11.65
C SER A 325 -1.92 -1.24 -10.95
N VAL A 326 -2.94 -0.73 -11.67
CA VAL A 326 -4.31 -0.60 -11.19
C VAL A 326 -5.30 -1.17 -12.20
N SER A 327 -6.40 -1.73 -11.70
CA SER A 327 -7.51 -2.25 -12.49
C SER A 327 -8.42 -1.11 -12.95
N VAL A 328 -8.72 -1.03 -14.25
CA VAL A 328 -9.64 -0.05 -14.85
C VAL A 328 -10.91 -0.74 -15.38
N CYS A 329 -12.04 -0.12 -15.10
CA CYS A 329 -13.36 -0.71 -15.23
C CYS A 329 -14.27 0.20 -16.07
N ASN A 330 -14.80 -0.36 -17.16
CA ASN A 330 -15.92 0.19 -17.93
C ASN A 330 -17.05 -0.85 -17.92
N ILE A 331 -17.64 -1.03 -16.73
CA ILE A 331 -18.50 -2.16 -16.40
C ILE A 331 -19.82 -2.14 -17.17
N ALA A 332 -20.42 -0.96 -17.36
CA ALA A 332 -21.73 -0.85 -17.97
C ALA A 332 -21.73 -1.32 -19.44
N GLU A 333 -20.61 -1.12 -20.14
CA GLU A 333 -20.41 -1.58 -21.52
C GLU A 333 -19.46 -2.79 -21.61
N ASP A 334 -19.31 -3.55 -20.52
CA ASP A 334 -18.60 -4.84 -20.48
C ASP A 334 -17.16 -4.81 -21.04
N HIS A 335 -16.31 -3.91 -20.54
CA HIS A 335 -14.87 -4.02 -20.75
C HIS A 335 -14.07 -3.62 -19.52
N VAL A 336 -12.89 -4.22 -19.40
CA VAL A 336 -11.93 -3.94 -18.33
C VAL A 336 -10.52 -4.11 -18.85
N TRP A 337 -9.59 -3.31 -18.33
CA TRP A 337 -8.17 -3.34 -18.67
C TRP A 337 -7.35 -2.84 -17.48
N ARG A 338 -6.06 -2.56 -17.66
CA ARG A 338 -5.19 -2.07 -16.57
C ARG A 338 -4.47 -0.80 -16.94
N GLU A 339 -3.90 -0.16 -15.93
CA GLU A 339 -2.91 0.89 -16.11
C GLU A 339 -1.63 0.53 -15.39
N PHE A 340 -0.51 1.10 -15.85
CA PHE A 340 0.74 1.16 -15.09
C PHE A 340 1.10 2.62 -14.79
N TYR A 341 1.91 2.85 -13.76
CA TYR A 341 2.28 4.21 -13.35
C TYR A 341 3.74 4.55 -13.70
N ASP A 342 3.93 5.68 -14.39
CA ASP A 342 5.19 6.40 -14.50
C ASP A 342 4.91 7.91 -14.71
N GLN A 343 5.12 8.74 -13.69
CA GLN A 343 4.72 10.17 -13.70
C GLN A 343 3.25 10.44 -14.09
N GLY A 344 2.39 9.43 -13.96
CA GLY A 344 1.03 9.43 -14.47
C GLY A 344 0.58 8.00 -14.71
N TRP A 345 -0.73 7.80 -14.87
CA TRP A 345 -1.27 6.49 -15.21
C TRP A 345 -1.39 6.35 -16.73
N HIS A 346 -0.82 5.26 -17.25
CA HIS A 346 -0.78 4.92 -18.66
C HIS A 346 -1.61 3.67 -18.94
N GLN A 347 -2.45 3.72 -19.98
CA GLN A 347 -3.28 2.60 -20.41
C GLN A 347 -2.40 1.41 -20.81
N ASN A 348 -2.80 0.18 -20.45
CA ASN A 348 -2.17 -1.03 -20.95
C ASN A 348 -3.21 -2.17 -21.03
N ASP A 349 -3.39 -2.76 -22.19
CA ASP A 349 -4.42 -3.79 -22.40
C ASP A 349 -3.88 -4.98 -23.20
N ASN A 350 -4.39 -6.17 -22.89
CA ASN A 350 -4.17 -7.40 -23.62
C ASN A 350 -5.49 -7.89 -24.19
N TRP A 351 -5.50 -8.20 -25.48
CA TRP A 351 -6.71 -8.70 -26.15
C TRP A 351 -6.75 -10.22 -26.16
N TRP A 352 -7.96 -10.74 -26.40
CA TRP A 352 -8.26 -12.16 -26.29
C TRP A 352 -7.38 -12.99 -27.22
N SER A 353 -7.07 -14.21 -26.77
CA SER A 353 -6.40 -15.21 -27.61
C SER A 353 -5.09 -14.77 -28.25
N ASP A 354 -4.26 -14.03 -27.51
CA ASP A 354 -2.96 -13.52 -27.98
C ASP A 354 -3.06 -12.72 -29.30
N THR A 355 -4.19 -12.02 -29.50
CA THR A 355 -4.44 -11.21 -30.71
C THR A 355 -3.79 -9.83 -30.66
N GLY A 356 -3.08 -9.50 -29.57
CA GLY A 356 -2.36 -8.26 -29.41
C GLY A 356 -2.80 -7.47 -28.18
N GLY A 357 -2.73 -6.15 -28.29
CA GLY A 357 -2.98 -5.23 -27.19
C GLY A 357 -2.47 -3.84 -27.49
N THR A 358 -2.46 -2.97 -26.48
CA THR A 358 -1.91 -1.61 -26.60
C THR A 358 -1.23 -1.13 -25.34
N VAL A 359 -0.35 -0.15 -25.51
CA VAL A 359 0.35 0.57 -24.46
C VAL A 359 0.20 2.06 -24.70
N ASP A 360 -0.32 2.77 -23.71
CA ASP A 360 -0.48 4.22 -23.66
C ASP A 360 -1.32 4.82 -24.80
N THR A 361 -2.37 4.11 -25.23
CA THR A 361 -3.33 4.60 -26.25
C THR A 361 -4.75 4.61 -25.71
N PRO A 362 -5.08 5.49 -24.74
CA PRO A 362 -6.35 5.39 -24.01
C PRO A 362 -7.60 5.57 -24.90
N LEU A 363 -7.52 6.35 -25.98
CA LEU A 363 -8.64 6.53 -26.91
C LEU A 363 -8.86 5.34 -27.87
N VAL A 364 -8.10 4.24 -27.76
CA VAL A 364 -8.28 3.04 -28.61
C VAL A 364 -9.69 2.46 -28.52
N TYR A 365 -10.35 2.58 -27.38
CA TYR A 365 -11.71 2.05 -27.21
C TYR A 365 -12.74 2.95 -27.90
N ALA A 366 -12.68 4.27 -27.68
CA ALA A 366 -13.61 5.21 -28.28
C ALA A 366 -13.36 5.37 -29.79
N ASP A 367 -12.16 5.78 -30.19
CA ASP A 367 -11.83 6.11 -31.58
C ASP A 367 -11.46 4.87 -32.41
N GLY A 368 -10.84 3.87 -31.78
CA GLY A 368 -10.41 2.65 -32.46
C GLY A 368 -11.53 1.62 -32.59
N TRP A 369 -12.21 1.29 -31.49
CA TRP A 369 -13.31 0.32 -31.49
C TRP A 369 -14.68 0.94 -31.78
N GLY A 370 -14.80 2.28 -31.75
CA GLY A 370 -16.09 2.95 -31.88
C GLY A 370 -16.97 2.76 -30.65
N LYS A 371 -16.37 2.49 -29.48
CA LYS A 371 -17.10 2.18 -28.26
C LYS A 371 -17.64 3.46 -27.63
N ASP A 372 -18.97 3.53 -27.52
CA ASP A 372 -19.65 4.53 -26.71
C ASP A 372 -19.58 4.11 -25.24
N MET A 373 -19.04 4.96 -24.36
CA MET A 373 -18.76 4.60 -22.97
C MET A 373 -19.44 5.55 -22.01
N SER A 374 -20.15 5.00 -21.02
CA SER A 374 -20.91 5.79 -20.07
C SER A 374 -20.02 6.43 -19.01
N SER A 375 -19.04 5.69 -18.50
CA SER A 375 -18.06 6.09 -17.50
C SER A 375 -16.95 5.06 -17.39
N VAL A 376 -15.78 5.49 -16.94
CA VAL A 376 -14.63 4.62 -16.66
C VAL A 376 -14.07 4.96 -15.28
N PHE A 377 -13.77 3.94 -14.47
CA PHE A 377 -13.20 4.15 -13.15
C PHE A 377 -12.06 3.16 -12.86
N SER A 378 -11.10 3.57 -12.04
CA SER A 378 -10.09 2.68 -11.48
C SER A 378 -10.56 2.09 -10.15
N TRP A 379 -10.07 0.90 -9.81
CA TRP A 379 -10.41 0.17 -8.59
C TRP A 379 -9.18 0.05 -7.68
N ARG A 380 -9.30 0.50 -6.43
CA ARG A 380 -8.25 0.41 -5.42
C ARG A 380 -8.51 -0.77 -4.48
N GLY A 381 -7.43 -1.36 -3.95
CA GLY A 381 -7.49 -2.61 -3.19
C GLY A 381 -8.34 -2.60 -1.92
N ASP A 382 -8.69 -1.43 -1.38
CA ASP A 382 -9.60 -1.26 -0.23
C ASP A 382 -11.08 -1.12 -0.64
N GLY A 383 -11.39 -1.24 -1.93
CA GLY A 383 -12.75 -1.15 -2.47
C GLY A 383 -13.14 0.26 -2.96
N VAL A 384 -12.30 1.27 -2.75
CA VAL A 384 -12.54 2.62 -3.28
C VAL A 384 -12.37 2.64 -4.80
N VAL A 385 -13.16 3.46 -5.47
CA VAL A 385 -13.06 3.71 -6.91
C VAL A 385 -12.70 5.16 -7.20
N SER A 386 -12.11 5.43 -8.37
CA SER A 386 -11.82 6.80 -8.82
C SER A 386 -12.22 6.98 -10.28
N ASP A 387 -12.91 8.09 -10.58
CA ASP A 387 -13.31 8.44 -11.93
C ASP A 387 -12.06 8.71 -12.80
N VAL A 388 -11.92 7.97 -13.89
CA VAL A 388 -10.88 8.15 -14.91
C VAL A 388 -11.47 8.34 -16.31
N SER A 389 -12.78 8.63 -16.40
CA SER A 389 -13.53 8.74 -17.65
C SER A 389 -12.91 9.75 -18.62
N SER A 390 -12.40 10.87 -18.10
CA SER A 390 -11.79 11.93 -18.91
C SER A 390 -10.55 11.50 -19.69
N ARG A 391 -9.90 10.40 -19.32
CA ARG A 391 -8.77 9.81 -20.04
C ARG A 391 -9.23 8.99 -21.26
N TYR A 392 -10.43 8.42 -21.20
CA TYR A 392 -10.90 7.39 -22.13
C TYR A 392 -12.07 7.83 -23.03
N ILE A 393 -12.85 8.82 -22.58
CA ILE A 393 -13.94 9.41 -23.36
C ILE A 393 -13.41 10.67 -24.07
N PRO A 394 -13.63 10.85 -25.39
CA PRO A 394 -13.26 12.08 -26.09
C PRO A 394 -13.85 13.33 -25.44
N LYS A 395 -13.14 14.47 -25.45
CA LYS A 395 -13.57 15.68 -24.73
C LYS A 395 -14.92 16.22 -25.20
N GLU A 396 -15.22 16.05 -26.48
CA GLU A 396 -16.49 16.39 -27.11
C GLU A 396 -17.65 15.47 -26.71
N ASP A 397 -17.34 14.31 -26.14
CA ASP A 397 -18.29 13.28 -25.70
C ASP A 397 -18.45 13.26 -24.17
N GLN A 398 -17.71 14.11 -23.45
CA GLN A 398 -17.79 14.24 -22.00
C GLN A 398 -18.89 15.21 -21.56
N VAL A 399 -19.61 14.83 -20.51
CA VAL A 399 -20.54 15.70 -19.78
C VAL A 399 -20.27 15.65 -18.28
N ASN A 400 -20.39 16.79 -17.62
CA ASN A 400 -20.17 16.91 -16.18
C ASN A 400 -21.50 16.99 -15.46
N VAL A 401 -21.71 16.10 -14.49
CA VAL A 401 -22.92 16.07 -13.66
C VAL A 401 -22.53 16.28 -12.21
N SER A 402 -23.06 17.33 -11.59
CA SER A 402 -22.80 17.66 -10.19
C SER A 402 -24.05 17.49 -9.33
N PHE A 403 -23.86 17.05 -8.10
CA PHE A 403 -24.91 16.92 -7.08
C PHE A 403 -24.53 17.74 -5.85
N LEU A 404 -25.35 18.72 -5.48
CA LEU A 404 -25.27 19.40 -4.19
C LEU A 404 -26.36 18.83 -3.28
N VAL A 405 -25.96 18.16 -2.21
CA VAL A 405 -26.87 17.52 -1.24
C VAL A 405 -26.84 18.25 0.09
N THR A 406 -28.01 18.72 0.52
CA THR A 406 -28.20 19.39 1.80
C THR A 406 -29.28 18.73 2.66
N ASP A 407 -29.26 19.03 3.96
CA ASP A 407 -30.33 18.70 4.88
C ASP A 407 -31.51 19.68 4.78
N LEU A 408 -32.55 19.51 5.63
CA LEU A 408 -33.74 20.37 5.65
C LEU A 408 -33.44 21.82 6.05
N THR A 409 -32.34 22.07 6.75
CA THR A 409 -31.90 23.39 7.21
C THR A 409 -30.97 24.10 6.22
N GLY A 410 -30.55 23.39 5.17
CA GLY A 410 -29.64 23.88 4.14
C GLY A 410 -28.16 23.61 4.41
N ASN A 411 -27.82 22.85 5.46
CA ASN A 411 -26.44 22.43 5.71
C ASN A 411 -26.05 21.31 4.74
N SER A 412 -24.82 21.34 4.26
CA SER A 412 -24.24 20.29 3.43
C SER A 412 -24.21 18.93 4.13
N LEU A 413 -24.48 17.86 3.38
CA LEU A 413 -24.43 16.47 3.87
C LEU A 413 -23.28 15.72 3.21
N ASP A 414 -22.28 15.33 4.00
CA ASP A 414 -21.18 14.47 3.58
C ASP A 414 -21.56 12.97 3.59
N GLY A 415 -20.91 12.20 2.73
CA GLY A 415 -21.04 10.75 2.65
C GLY A 415 -22.35 10.23 2.08
N VAL A 416 -23.17 11.06 1.42
CA VAL A 416 -24.33 10.61 0.63
C VAL A 416 -23.82 9.94 -0.63
N ARG A 417 -24.27 8.71 -0.89
CA ARG A 417 -23.88 7.95 -2.08
C ARG A 417 -24.70 8.38 -3.28
N VAL A 418 -24.04 8.64 -4.40
CA VAL A 418 -24.68 8.83 -5.71
C VAL A 418 -24.20 7.71 -6.63
N THR A 419 -25.13 6.91 -7.15
CA THR A 419 -24.84 5.85 -8.12
C THR A 419 -25.47 6.21 -9.46
N ALA A 420 -24.65 6.32 -10.50
CA ALA A 420 -25.09 6.48 -11.88
C ALA A 420 -25.39 5.11 -12.49
N LEU A 421 -26.56 4.97 -13.08
CA LEU A 421 -27.02 3.79 -13.79
C LEU A 421 -27.32 4.15 -15.25
N VAL A 422 -27.00 3.25 -16.17
CA VAL A 422 -27.38 3.34 -17.58
C VAL A 422 -28.12 2.08 -17.99
N ASN A 423 -28.82 2.13 -19.12
CA ASN A 423 -29.41 0.92 -19.69
C ASN A 423 -28.32 0.10 -20.37
N GLY A 424 -28.14 -1.14 -19.96
CA GLY A 424 -27.09 -1.99 -20.49
C GLY A 424 -27.33 -3.46 -20.19
N LEU A 425 -26.41 -4.29 -20.67
CA LEU A 425 -26.44 -5.73 -20.45
C LEU A 425 -26.13 -6.03 -18.98
N LYS A 426 -27.00 -6.78 -18.33
CA LYS A 426 -26.82 -7.23 -16.95
C LYS A 426 -26.71 -8.75 -16.91
N ASP A 427 -25.53 -9.23 -16.58
CA ASP A 427 -25.32 -10.63 -16.22
C ASP A 427 -26.05 -10.93 -14.90
N ILE A 428 -27.04 -11.81 -14.97
CA ILE A 428 -27.84 -12.29 -13.86
C ILE A 428 -27.53 -13.75 -13.49
N SER A 429 -26.51 -14.37 -14.10
CA SER A 429 -26.12 -15.77 -13.86
C SER A 429 -25.92 -16.05 -12.37
N TRP A 430 -25.22 -15.14 -11.67
CA TRP A 430 -24.99 -15.28 -10.23
C TRP A 430 -26.30 -15.22 -9.42
N TYR A 431 -27.21 -14.31 -9.76
CA TYR A 431 -28.50 -14.20 -9.07
C TYR A 431 -29.39 -15.41 -9.35
N LYS A 432 -29.39 -15.89 -10.60
CA LYS A 432 -30.07 -17.10 -11.05
C LYS A 432 -29.60 -18.30 -10.22
N ASN A 433 -28.29 -18.54 -10.15
CA ASN A 433 -27.71 -19.63 -9.38
C ASN A 433 -28.02 -19.50 -7.88
N LYS A 434 -27.91 -18.30 -7.30
CA LYS A 434 -28.23 -18.08 -5.88
C LYS A 434 -29.71 -18.34 -5.56
N ILE A 435 -30.63 -17.99 -6.46
CA ILE A 435 -32.06 -18.28 -6.31
C ILE A 435 -32.29 -19.79 -6.43
N LEU A 436 -31.66 -20.45 -7.41
CA LEU A 436 -31.73 -21.91 -7.58
C LEU A 436 -31.21 -22.64 -6.32
N ASP A 437 -30.05 -22.26 -5.78
CA ASP A 437 -29.49 -22.82 -4.55
C ASP A 437 -30.42 -22.63 -3.34
N ALA A 438 -31.02 -21.43 -3.22
CA ALA A 438 -31.96 -21.14 -2.14
C ALA A 438 -33.24 -21.97 -2.26
N LEU A 439 -33.76 -22.12 -3.49
CA LEU A 439 -34.90 -22.98 -3.79
C LEU A 439 -34.58 -24.45 -3.50
N GLU A 440 -33.40 -24.94 -3.87
CA GLU A 440 -32.96 -26.31 -3.60
C GLU A 440 -32.81 -26.57 -2.10
N LYS A 441 -32.17 -25.66 -1.34
CA LYS A 441 -32.06 -25.76 0.13
C LYS A 441 -33.43 -25.74 0.81
N PHE A 442 -34.34 -24.89 0.34
CA PHE A 442 -35.71 -24.87 0.85
C PHE A 442 -36.44 -26.18 0.52
N TRP A 443 -36.30 -26.67 -0.71
CA TRP A 443 -36.94 -27.91 -1.17
C TRP A 443 -36.45 -29.13 -0.39
N SER A 444 -35.14 -29.24 -0.15
CA SER A 444 -34.51 -30.34 0.59
C SER A 444 -34.88 -30.35 2.08
N PHE A 445 -35.32 -29.22 2.65
CA PHE A 445 -35.81 -29.10 4.02
C PHE A 445 -37.27 -29.58 4.20
N LEU A 446 -38.06 -29.73 3.13
CA LEU A 446 -39.47 -30.13 3.22
C LEU A 446 -39.63 -31.65 3.49
N PRO A 447 -40.68 -32.08 4.23
CA PRO A 447 -40.98 -33.50 4.42
C PRO A 447 -41.24 -34.24 3.09
N LYS A 448 -40.87 -35.53 3.00
CA LYS A 448 -41.06 -36.35 1.78
C LYS A 448 -42.49 -36.35 1.25
N SER A 449 -43.50 -36.33 2.13
CA SER A 449 -44.92 -36.26 1.73
C SER A 449 -45.31 -34.95 1.04
N VAL A 450 -44.54 -33.87 1.25
CA VAL A 450 -44.72 -32.56 0.59
C VAL A 450 -43.92 -32.51 -0.71
N GLN A 451 -42.74 -33.13 -0.73
CA GLN A 451 -41.92 -33.27 -1.94
C GLN A 451 -42.61 -34.13 -3.01
N GLU A 452 -43.35 -35.17 -2.64
CA GLU A 452 -44.12 -36.06 -3.53
C GLU A 452 -45.55 -35.55 -3.82
N SER A 453 -45.78 -34.24 -3.77
CA SER A 453 -47.10 -33.62 -3.92
C SER A 453 -47.20 -32.73 -5.18
N PHE A 454 -48.34 -32.05 -5.38
CA PHE A 454 -48.51 -31.10 -6.48
C PHE A 454 -47.45 -29.97 -6.48
N LEU A 455 -46.80 -29.73 -5.33
CA LEU A 455 -45.71 -28.77 -5.19
C LEU A 455 -44.44 -29.20 -5.93
N GLU A 456 -44.23 -30.49 -6.22
CA GLU A 456 -43.11 -31.00 -7.02
C GLU A 456 -43.14 -30.40 -8.43
N ASN A 457 -44.32 -30.43 -9.05
CA ASN A 457 -44.56 -29.81 -10.36
C ASN A 457 -44.40 -28.28 -10.31
N ILE A 458 -44.71 -27.64 -9.20
CA ILE A 458 -44.52 -26.19 -9.03
C ILE A 458 -43.03 -25.87 -8.88
N TYR A 459 -42.30 -26.63 -8.07
CA TYR A 459 -40.85 -26.53 -7.92
C TYR A 459 -40.15 -26.68 -9.27
N HIS A 460 -40.37 -27.79 -10.00
CA HIS A 460 -39.77 -28.00 -11.32
C HIS A 460 -40.17 -26.94 -12.35
N ARG A 461 -41.41 -26.43 -12.32
CA ARG A 461 -41.81 -25.31 -13.20
C ARG A 461 -41.07 -24.01 -12.88
N ILE A 462 -40.87 -23.70 -11.60
CA ILE A 462 -40.14 -22.50 -11.16
C ILE A 462 -38.66 -22.65 -11.51
N THR A 463 -38.04 -23.78 -11.17
CA THR A 463 -36.64 -24.11 -11.48
C THR A 463 -36.38 -24.04 -12.99
N ASN A 464 -37.17 -24.75 -13.81
CA ASN A 464 -37.05 -24.71 -15.27
C ASN A 464 -37.24 -23.29 -15.83
N ARG A 465 -38.12 -22.48 -15.25
CA ARG A 465 -38.33 -21.10 -15.71
C ARG A 465 -37.11 -20.22 -15.41
N ILE A 466 -36.51 -20.38 -14.25
CA ILE A 466 -35.30 -19.67 -13.85
C ILE A 466 -34.11 -20.13 -14.71
N GLU A 467 -33.93 -21.44 -14.87
CA GLU A 467 -32.90 -22.06 -15.73
C GLU A 467 -32.99 -21.63 -17.20
N ASN A 468 -34.20 -21.50 -17.74
CA ASN A 468 -34.43 -21.05 -19.12
C ASN A 468 -34.42 -19.52 -19.29
N THR A 469 -34.28 -18.74 -18.22
CA THR A 469 -34.09 -17.30 -18.33
C THR A 469 -32.67 -17.04 -18.84
N SER A 470 -32.53 -16.12 -19.82
CA SER A 470 -31.21 -15.72 -20.33
C SER A 470 -30.34 -15.24 -19.18
N ASP A 471 -29.07 -15.66 -19.22
CA ASP A 471 -28.07 -15.27 -18.25
C ASP A 471 -27.73 -13.77 -18.33
N VAL A 472 -28.10 -13.10 -19.43
CA VAL A 472 -27.95 -11.67 -19.64
C VAL A 472 -29.31 -11.05 -19.97
N ILE A 473 -29.72 -10.04 -19.20
CA ILE A 473 -30.93 -9.27 -19.46
C ILE A 473 -30.59 -7.80 -19.73
N ASP A 474 -31.38 -7.16 -20.58
CA ASP A 474 -31.31 -5.71 -20.77
C ASP A 474 -31.98 -5.00 -19.58
N GLY A 475 -31.30 -4.02 -18.98
CA GLY A 475 -31.85 -3.24 -17.88
C GLY A 475 -30.84 -2.26 -17.26
N LEU A 476 -31.23 -1.65 -16.14
CA LEU A 476 -30.34 -0.70 -15.45
C LEU A 476 -29.14 -1.43 -14.85
N THR A 477 -27.95 -1.07 -15.34
CA THR A 477 -26.65 -1.52 -14.85
C THR A 477 -25.88 -0.37 -14.21
N ILE A 478 -24.92 -0.69 -13.34
CA ILE A 478 -24.12 0.31 -12.64
C ILE A 478 -23.02 0.81 -13.59
N SER A 479 -23.04 2.11 -13.84
CA SER A 479 -22.00 2.84 -14.58
C SER A 479 -20.84 3.17 -13.64
N ILE A 480 -21.09 4.01 -12.65
CA ILE A 480 -20.12 4.49 -11.65
C ILE A 480 -20.87 4.95 -10.39
N TRP A 481 -20.18 5.09 -9.28
CA TRP A 481 -20.72 5.71 -8.07
C TRP A 481 -19.64 6.53 -7.37
N ASN A 482 -20.08 7.49 -6.57
CA ASN A 482 -19.23 8.33 -5.74
C ASN A 482 -20.03 8.82 -4.53
N TYR A 483 -19.37 9.53 -3.61
CA TYR A 483 -19.95 10.04 -2.37
C TYR A 483 -19.79 11.56 -2.28
N THR A 484 -20.74 12.21 -1.59
CA THR A 484 -20.63 13.65 -1.34
C THR A 484 -19.49 13.99 -0.38
N ASP A 485 -18.75 15.03 -0.70
CA ASP A 485 -17.66 15.54 0.13
C ASP A 485 -18.16 16.39 1.33
N ALA A 486 -17.23 17.04 2.03
CA ALA A 486 -17.51 17.95 3.14
C ALA A 486 -18.43 19.14 2.78
N GLN A 487 -18.54 19.50 1.50
CA GLN A 487 -19.40 20.55 0.99
C GLN A 487 -20.75 20.00 0.51
N GLY A 488 -20.97 18.68 0.62
CA GLY A 488 -22.15 18.01 0.13
C GLY A 488 -22.14 17.86 -1.40
N VAL A 489 -20.98 17.99 -2.04
CA VAL A 489 -20.83 17.95 -3.50
C VAL A 489 -20.35 16.57 -3.95
N CYS A 490 -20.94 16.06 -5.02
CA CYS A 490 -20.51 14.84 -5.70
C CYS A 490 -20.54 15.07 -7.22
N ASP A 491 -19.42 14.86 -7.88
CA ASP A 491 -19.26 15.12 -9.31
C ASP A 491 -18.94 13.83 -10.08
N PHE A 492 -19.40 13.80 -11.35
CA PHE A 492 -19.07 12.76 -12.32
C PHE A 492 -18.70 13.37 -13.67
N THR A 493 -17.70 12.78 -14.32
CA THR A 493 -17.50 12.91 -15.78
C THR A 493 -18.13 11.70 -16.45
N LEU A 494 -19.12 11.92 -17.32
CA LEU A 494 -19.91 10.86 -17.96
C LEU A 494 -19.89 11.00 -19.49
N GLY A 495 -20.31 9.95 -20.21
CA GLY A 495 -20.54 9.97 -21.65
C GLY A 495 -21.83 10.72 -22.02
N LYS A 496 -21.82 11.44 -23.15
CA LYS A 496 -22.97 12.28 -23.56
C LYS A 496 -24.14 11.50 -24.19
N HIS A 497 -23.89 10.30 -24.67
CA HIS A 497 -24.83 9.57 -25.53
C HIS A 497 -25.82 8.69 -24.76
N ASP A 498 -25.57 8.44 -23.47
CA ASP A 498 -26.45 7.63 -22.63
C ASP A 498 -27.59 8.41 -21.96
N GLU A 499 -28.63 7.68 -21.56
CA GLU A 499 -29.60 8.15 -20.56
C GLU A 499 -29.22 7.63 -19.17
N TYR A 500 -29.11 8.54 -18.20
CA TYR A 500 -28.69 8.20 -16.85
C TYR A 500 -29.87 8.18 -15.87
N VAL A 501 -29.86 7.19 -14.98
CA VAL A 501 -30.67 7.14 -13.76
C VAL A 501 -29.74 7.21 -12.56
N PHE A 502 -29.90 8.24 -11.73
CA PHE A 502 -29.10 8.41 -10.52
C PHE A 502 -29.88 7.96 -9.29
N LEU A 503 -29.27 7.10 -8.48
CA LEU A 503 -29.74 6.75 -7.14
C LEU A 503 -28.93 7.55 -6.12
N ILE A 504 -29.60 8.43 -5.39
CA ILE A 504 -28.99 9.26 -4.34
C ILE A 504 -29.47 8.72 -2.99
N GLN A 505 -28.55 8.21 -2.19
CA GLN A 505 -28.85 7.40 -1.01
C GLN A 505 -28.05 7.87 0.20
N GLN A 506 -28.73 8.05 1.33
CA GLN A 506 -28.02 8.24 2.59
C GLN A 506 -27.27 6.95 2.95
N PRO A 507 -26.06 7.03 3.54
CA PRO A 507 -25.25 5.86 3.88
C PRO A 507 -26.04 4.86 4.72
N LEU A 508 -26.01 3.61 4.27
CA LEU A 508 -26.70 2.47 4.85
C LEU A 508 -25.95 1.98 6.08
N ASP A 509 -26.48 2.23 7.27
CA ASP A 509 -26.16 1.39 8.42
C ASP A 509 -26.93 0.07 8.21
N GLN A 510 -26.26 -0.92 7.59
CA GLN A 510 -26.66 -2.33 7.46
C GLN A 510 -28.06 -2.66 6.88
N LEU A 511 -28.38 -2.21 5.67
CA LEU A 511 -29.49 -2.82 4.90
C LEU A 511 -29.04 -3.22 3.49
N PRO A 512 -29.41 -4.41 2.99
CA PRO A 512 -29.20 -4.76 1.59
C PRO A 512 -30.06 -3.86 0.69
N PHE A 513 -29.56 -3.59 -0.51
CA PHE A 513 -30.24 -2.87 -1.59
C PHE A 513 -31.68 -3.40 -1.81
N PRO A 514 -32.73 -2.56 -2.06
CA PRO A 514 -32.78 -1.11 -2.15
C PRO A 514 -33.78 -0.48 -1.14
N PHE A 515 -33.53 -0.60 0.17
CA PHE A 515 -34.33 0.10 1.19
C PHE A 515 -33.44 0.87 2.17
N ALA A 516 -32.50 1.68 1.66
CA ALA A 516 -32.00 2.79 2.46
C ALA A 516 -33.22 3.63 2.88
N SER A 517 -33.27 4.05 4.14
CA SER A 517 -34.43 4.75 4.74
C SER A 517 -34.91 5.94 3.89
N TRP A 518 -34.04 6.52 3.06
CA TRP A 518 -34.38 7.49 2.01
C TRP A 518 -33.53 7.28 0.74
N THR A 519 -34.19 7.05 -0.40
CA THR A 519 -33.56 7.01 -1.75
C THR A 519 -34.26 8.01 -2.66
N ILE A 520 -33.52 8.92 -3.26
CA ILE A 520 -34.01 9.86 -4.28
C ILE A 520 -33.52 9.40 -5.64
N VAL A 521 -34.43 9.40 -6.63
CA VAL A 521 -34.10 9.02 -8.01
C VAL A 521 -34.13 10.26 -8.89
N LYS A 522 -33.05 10.48 -9.66
CA LYS A 522 -32.99 11.50 -10.72
C LYS A 522 -32.77 10.82 -12.06
N ARG A 523 -33.23 11.46 -13.13
CA ARG A 523 -33.02 11.01 -14.50
C ARG A 523 -32.44 12.14 -15.31
N LEU A 524 -31.49 11.83 -16.18
CA LEU A 524 -30.92 12.74 -17.15
C LEU A 524 -31.08 12.11 -18.54
N LYS A 525 -31.95 12.70 -19.35
CA LYS A 525 -32.17 12.32 -20.75
C LYS A 525 -31.45 13.31 -21.64
N ASN A 526 -30.77 12.82 -22.68
CA ASN A 526 -29.87 13.61 -23.53
C ASN A 526 -28.81 14.30 -22.65
N ALA A 527 -27.78 13.55 -22.26
CA ALA A 527 -26.86 13.99 -21.24
C ALA A 527 -26.15 15.29 -21.67
N VAL A 528 -26.22 16.29 -20.80
CA VAL A 528 -25.58 17.61 -20.91
C VAL A 528 -25.08 18.00 -19.53
N ASN A 529 -24.18 18.98 -19.46
CA ASN A 529 -23.70 19.51 -18.19
C ASN A 529 -24.89 19.92 -17.30
N THR A 530 -24.99 19.32 -16.11
CA THR A 530 -26.18 19.45 -15.26
C THR A 530 -25.81 19.47 -13.78
N ASP A 531 -26.39 20.41 -13.04
CA ASP A 531 -26.27 20.49 -11.59
C ASP A 531 -27.61 20.13 -10.92
N PHE A 532 -27.59 19.16 -10.01
CA PHE A 532 -28.75 18.77 -9.21
C PHE A 532 -28.62 19.28 -7.78
N SER A 533 -29.59 20.07 -7.32
CA SER A 533 -29.75 20.37 -5.89
C SER A 533 -30.74 19.40 -5.24
N ILE A 534 -30.28 18.68 -4.23
CA ILE A 534 -31.03 17.63 -3.54
C ILE A 534 -31.14 17.99 -2.05
N ARG A 535 -32.35 17.90 -1.51
CA ARG A 535 -32.62 18.13 -0.09
C ARG A 535 -33.10 16.85 0.56
N PHE A 536 -32.36 16.34 1.54
CA PHE A 536 -32.74 15.15 2.31
C PHE A 536 -33.60 15.52 3.52
N PRO A 537 -34.53 14.65 3.95
CA PRO A 537 -35.39 14.87 5.10
C PRO A 537 -34.66 14.59 6.42
N THR A 538 -33.47 15.16 6.60
CA THR A 538 -32.66 15.06 7.81
C THR A 538 -32.39 16.46 8.37
N ILE A 539 -32.02 16.53 9.64
CA ILE A 539 -31.60 17.78 10.29
C ILE A 539 -30.26 17.49 10.94
N SER A 540 -29.19 18.08 10.42
CA SER A 540 -27.89 18.07 11.07
C SER A 540 -27.87 19.13 12.16
N SER A 541 -27.52 18.74 13.38
CA SER A 541 -27.33 19.66 14.50
C SER A 541 -25.84 19.91 14.71
N GLU A 542 -25.31 20.94 14.05
CA GLU A 542 -23.97 21.42 14.37
C GLU A 542 -23.98 22.16 15.71
N ARG A 543 -23.05 21.82 16.60
CA ARG A 543 -22.78 22.60 17.81
C ARG A 543 -21.98 23.84 17.44
N LYS A 544 -22.65 24.98 17.29
CA LYS A 544 -22.03 26.28 16.99
C LYS A 544 -22.50 27.37 17.97
N PRO A 545 -21.65 28.38 18.25
CA PRO A 545 -22.01 29.47 19.14
C PRO A 545 -23.13 30.34 18.56
N GLU A 546 -23.99 30.89 19.43
CA GLU A 546 -25.07 31.81 19.04
C GLU A 546 -24.60 33.25 18.77
N GLY A 547 -23.34 33.54 19.10
CA GLY A 547 -22.72 34.84 18.87
C GLY A 547 -21.37 34.96 19.55
N THR A 548 -20.70 36.08 19.30
CA THR A 548 -19.38 36.39 19.84
C THR A 548 -19.50 37.23 21.11
N ILE A 549 -18.66 36.95 22.10
CA ILE A 549 -18.48 37.74 23.32
C ILE A 549 -17.46 38.83 23.01
N HIS A 550 -17.84 40.09 23.22
CA HIS A 550 -16.92 41.22 23.21
C HIS A 550 -16.69 41.67 24.65
N GLU A 551 -15.71 41.07 25.33
CA GLU A 551 -15.25 41.56 26.64
C GLU A 551 -14.16 42.62 26.39
N ASN A 552 -14.55 43.88 26.18
CA ASN A 552 -13.62 45.00 26.17
C ASN A 552 -13.85 45.85 27.44
N SER A 553 -13.25 45.46 28.56
CA SER A 553 -13.00 46.40 29.66
C SER A 553 -11.59 46.98 29.47
N SER A 554 -11.45 48.29 29.67
CA SER A 554 -10.19 49.02 29.48
C SER A 554 -9.13 48.75 30.57
N ASP A 555 -9.45 47.93 31.56
CA ASP A 555 -8.67 47.70 32.79
C ASP A 555 -8.18 46.24 32.95
N GLU A 556 -8.34 45.36 31.96
CA GLU A 556 -7.88 43.96 32.02
C GLU A 556 -6.62 43.73 31.17
N ASP A 557 -5.68 42.91 31.69
CA ASP A 557 -4.48 42.50 30.96
C ASP A 557 -4.86 41.70 29.70
N LEU A 558 -4.36 42.13 28.54
CA LEU A 558 -4.65 41.53 27.24
C LEU A 558 -3.56 40.54 26.82
N ILE A 559 -4.00 39.46 26.16
CA ILE A 559 -3.16 38.46 25.52
C ILE A 559 -3.50 38.34 24.03
N THR A 560 -2.50 38.03 23.23
CA THR A 560 -2.67 37.63 21.83
C THR A 560 -2.54 36.11 21.75
N PHE A 561 -3.63 35.41 21.46
CA PHE A 561 -3.64 34.00 21.12
C PHE A 561 -3.50 33.82 19.61
N SER A 562 -2.39 33.23 19.17
CA SER A 562 -2.14 32.89 17.77
C SER A 562 -2.53 31.43 17.55
N ALA A 563 -3.39 31.17 16.55
CA ALA A 563 -3.75 29.81 16.14
C ALA A 563 -3.38 29.54 14.69
N SER A 564 -2.54 28.52 14.50
CA SER A 564 -2.26 27.90 13.21
C SER A 564 -2.78 26.46 13.22
N LEU A 565 -3.71 26.13 12.33
CA LEU A 565 -4.15 24.75 12.12
C LEU A 565 -4.38 24.43 10.65
N ASN A 566 -4.19 23.16 10.32
CA ASN A 566 -4.53 22.58 9.03
C ASN A 566 -5.20 21.23 9.25
N SER A 567 -6.41 21.07 8.74
CA SER A 567 -7.18 19.83 8.79
C SER A 567 -7.36 19.22 7.40
N ASN A 568 -6.95 17.97 7.31
CA ASN A 568 -7.28 17.04 6.22
C ASN A 568 -8.04 15.86 6.82
N GLY A 569 -8.36 14.85 6.03
CA GLY A 569 -9.04 13.69 6.55
C GLY A 569 -9.48 12.73 5.48
N PHE A 570 -10.42 11.87 5.84
CA PHE A 570 -10.93 10.85 4.94
C PHE A 570 -12.36 10.48 5.32
N GLN A 571 -13.05 9.88 4.36
CA GLN A 571 -14.37 9.30 4.53
C GLN A 571 -14.29 7.80 4.26
N TYR A 572 -15.00 7.01 5.06
CA TYR A 572 -15.24 5.62 4.70
C TYR A 572 -16.28 5.54 3.57
N GLN A 573 -15.93 4.82 2.51
CA GLN A 573 -16.75 4.66 1.32
C GLN A 573 -16.96 3.17 1.04
N ALA A 574 -18.23 2.75 1.01
CA ALA A 574 -18.58 1.38 0.66
C ALA A 574 -18.60 1.19 -0.86
N ASN A 575 -17.98 0.13 -1.33
CA ASN A 575 -18.07 -0.31 -2.70
C ASN A 575 -19.47 -0.89 -2.98
N VAL A 576 -20.11 -0.47 -4.07
CA VAL A 576 -21.49 -0.89 -4.38
C VAL A 576 -21.58 -2.35 -4.83
N ARG A 577 -20.49 -2.93 -5.34
CA ARG A 577 -20.48 -4.29 -5.89
C ARG A 577 -20.09 -5.36 -4.90
N ASN A 578 -19.13 -5.10 -4.02
CA ASN A 578 -18.63 -6.10 -3.05
C ASN A 578 -18.80 -5.72 -1.57
N ASN A 579 -19.27 -4.50 -1.26
CA ASN A 579 -19.42 -3.95 0.09
C ASN A 579 -18.13 -3.76 0.88
N ASP A 580 -16.95 -3.85 0.24
CA ASP A 580 -15.70 -3.44 0.88
C ASP A 580 -15.78 -1.96 1.24
N ILE A 581 -15.28 -1.60 2.43
CA ILE A 581 -15.30 -0.23 2.92
C ILE A 581 -13.86 0.27 2.98
N GLY A 582 -13.51 1.22 2.11
CA GLY A 582 -12.18 1.81 2.04
C GLY A 582 -12.15 3.28 2.46
N GLN A 583 -10.94 3.84 2.59
CA GLN A 583 -10.72 5.21 3.08
C GLN A 583 -10.45 6.18 1.93
N TYR A 584 -11.39 7.07 1.63
CA TYR A 584 -11.22 8.08 0.58
C TYR A 584 -10.79 9.43 1.17
N PRO A 585 -9.68 10.04 0.71
CA PRO A 585 -9.24 11.35 1.20
C PRO A 585 -10.30 12.44 1.01
N SER A 586 -10.46 13.32 2.01
CA SER A 586 -11.39 14.46 1.96
C SER A 586 -10.80 15.68 2.67
N LYS A 587 -11.16 16.87 2.21
CA LYS A 587 -10.99 18.10 3.00
C LYS A 587 -11.96 18.09 4.18
N THR A 588 -11.57 18.71 5.30
CA THR A 588 -12.30 18.61 6.56
C THR A 588 -12.43 19.95 7.28
N PRO A 589 -13.30 20.87 6.83
CA PRO A 589 -13.53 22.12 7.54
C PRO A 589 -14.08 21.90 8.95
N LEU A 590 -13.30 22.28 9.97
CA LEU A 590 -13.66 22.09 11.37
C LEU A 590 -14.26 23.34 11.98
N SER A 591 -15.12 23.15 12.98
CA SER A 591 -15.63 24.23 13.80
C SER A 591 -14.67 24.49 14.95
N PHE A 592 -13.98 25.62 14.88
CA PHE A 592 -13.00 26.08 15.86
C PHE A 592 -13.56 27.23 16.68
N PHE A 593 -13.64 27.08 18.01
CA PHE A 593 -14.10 28.14 18.89
C PHE A 593 -13.38 28.16 20.23
N ILE A 594 -13.34 29.35 20.84
CA ILE A 594 -12.71 29.62 22.13
C ILE A 594 -13.80 30.06 23.12
N LEU A 595 -13.86 29.42 24.27
CA LEU A 595 -14.87 29.64 25.31
C LEU A 595 -14.21 30.03 26.63
N ASN A 596 -14.78 31.01 27.33
CA ASN A 596 -14.50 31.19 28.76
C ASN A 596 -15.13 30.04 29.58
N GLU A 597 -14.79 29.94 30.87
CA GLU A 597 -15.23 28.83 31.73
C GLU A 597 -16.77 28.71 31.84
N GLN A 598 -17.49 29.83 31.91
CA GLN A 598 -18.95 29.81 32.01
C GLN A 598 -19.61 29.28 30.74
N GLU A 599 -19.12 29.69 29.57
CA GLU A 599 -19.63 29.23 28.28
C GLU A 599 -19.22 27.79 27.98
N TYR A 600 -18.03 27.37 28.41
CA TYR A 600 -17.61 25.97 28.30
C TYR A 600 -18.55 25.04 29.09
N ILE A 601 -18.92 25.41 30.32
CA ILE A 601 -19.89 24.63 31.10
C ILE A 601 -21.23 24.54 30.37
N LYS A 602 -21.68 25.59 29.68
CA LYS A 602 -22.91 25.53 28.87
C LYS A 602 -22.74 24.58 27.69
N TYR A 603 -21.64 24.70 26.96
CA TYR A 603 -21.30 23.83 25.83
C TYR A 603 -21.28 22.35 26.24
N ASP A 604 -20.55 22.01 27.31
CA ASP A 604 -20.39 20.66 27.84
C ASP A 604 -21.74 20.06 28.31
N ASN A 605 -22.65 20.91 28.81
CA ASN A 605 -24.01 20.52 29.19
C ASN A 605 -25.03 20.58 28.02
N ASN A 606 -24.59 20.64 26.76
CA ASN A 606 -25.44 20.74 25.57
C ASN A 606 -26.43 21.91 25.61
N LYS A 607 -26.06 23.04 26.23
CA LYS A 607 -26.86 24.28 26.26
C LYS A 607 -26.34 25.27 25.23
N ARG A 608 -27.20 26.22 24.85
CA ARG A 608 -26.83 27.38 24.01
C ARG A 608 -25.69 28.16 24.67
N PHE A 609 -24.69 28.51 23.87
CA PHE A 609 -23.46 29.15 24.34
C PHE A 609 -23.02 30.25 23.36
N LYS A 610 -22.20 31.17 23.85
CA LYS A 610 -21.48 32.17 23.06
C LYS A 610 -19.99 31.85 23.07
N SER A 611 -19.23 32.39 22.12
CA SER A 611 -17.78 32.18 22.07
C SER A 611 -17.01 33.49 22.06
N ASN A 612 -15.77 33.48 22.53
CA ASN A 612 -14.84 34.60 22.34
C ASN A 612 -14.33 34.65 20.90
N TYR A 613 -14.24 33.49 20.24
CA TYR A 613 -13.86 33.36 18.84
C TYR A 613 -14.61 32.19 18.19
N PHE A 614 -14.92 32.30 16.90
CA PHE A 614 -15.46 31.19 16.11
C PHE A 614 -15.06 31.33 14.65
N LYS A 615 -14.60 30.22 14.06
CA LYS A 615 -14.37 30.10 12.62
C LYS A 615 -14.58 28.66 12.20
N ARG A 616 -15.15 28.47 11.00
CA ARG A 616 -15.29 27.16 10.36
C ARG A 616 -14.43 27.13 9.11
N ASP A 617 -13.34 26.37 9.13
CA ASP A 617 -12.38 26.31 8.04
C ASP A 617 -11.51 25.06 8.13
N SER A 618 -10.92 24.64 7.01
CA SER A 618 -9.87 23.61 6.99
C SER A 618 -8.49 24.17 7.32
N THR A 619 -8.32 25.48 7.23
CA THR A 619 -7.06 26.14 7.58
C THR A 619 -7.32 27.42 8.36
N ILE A 620 -6.65 27.58 9.51
CA ILE A 620 -6.76 28.78 10.34
C ILE A 620 -5.34 29.28 10.61
N ASN A 621 -5.11 30.58 10.44
CA ASN A 621 -3.87 31.25 10.79
C ASN A 621 -4.21 32.65 11.30
N ASP A 622 -4.78 32.70 12.50
CA ASP A 622 -5.41 33.90 13.04
C ASP A 622 -4.77 34.32 14.37
N ASN A 623 -4.71 35.63 14.61
CA ASN A 623 -4.32 36.23 15.88
C ASN A 623 -5.55 36.81 16.57
N ILE A 624 -5.83 36.35 17.78
CA ILE A 624 -7.07 36.61 18.52
C ILE A 624 -6.70 37.29 19.84
N ILE A 625 -7.25 38.48 20.06
CA ILE A 625 -7.03 39.25 21.30
C ILE A 625 -8.05 38.80 22.34
N LEU A 626 -7.57 38.43 23.52
CA LEU A 626 -8.37 37.93 24.64
C LEU A 626 -7.89 38.58 25.95
N ASN A 627 -8.72 38.59 26.99
CA ASN A 627 -8.27 38.95 28.35
C ASN A 627 -7.47 37.79 28.95
N ASP A 628 -6.48 38.01 29.83
CA ASP A 628 -5.65 36.95 30.43
C ASP A 628 -6.40 36.07 31.45
N LYS A 629 -7.38 35.30 30.97
CA LYS A 629 -8.26 34.41 31.73
C LYS A 629 -8.14 32.96 31.24
N PRO A 630 -8.60 31.96 32.01
CA PRO A 630 -8.67 30.59 31.53
C PRO A 630 -9.64 30.45 30.35
N TYR A 631 -9.19 29.78 29.29
CA TYR A 631 -10.01 29.50 28.11
C TYR A 631 -10.00 28.03 27.73
N TYR A 632 -11.12 27.59 27.14
CA TYR A 632 -11.31 26.28 26.56
C TYR A 632 -11.36 26.44 25.04
N ILE A 633 -10.39 25.84 24.36
CA ILE A 633 -10.25 25.82 22.91
C ILE A 633 -10.86 24.50 22.43
N VAL A 634 -11.89 24.60 21.60
CA VAL A 634 -12.66 23.46 21.10
C VAL A 634 -12.49 23.36 19.60
N LEU A 635 -12.09 22.17 19.15
CA LEU A 635 -12.08 21.75 17.77
C LEU A 635 -13.18 20.69 17.62
N TYR A 636 -14.31 21.08 17.05
CA TYR A 636 -15.45 20.19 16.83
C TYR A 636 -15.50 19.75 15.38
N ASN A 637 -15.70 18.45 15.13
CA ASN A 637 -15.90 17.92 13.79
C ASN A 637 -17.42 17.85 13.48
N PRO A 638 -17.96 18.79 12.68
CA PRO A 638 -19.40 18.85 12.40
C PRO A 638 -19.85 17.86 11.32
N HIS A 639 -18.93 17.11 10.72
CA HIS A 639 -19.22 16.17 9.64
C HIS A 639 -19.85 14.88 10.16
N GLN A 640 -20.62 14.19 9.30
CA GLN A 640 -21.35 12.97 9.66
C GLN A 640 -20.58 11.69 9.36
N LYS A 641 -19.71 11.72 8.35
CA LYS A 641 -18.98 10.55 7.84
C LYS A 641 -17.49 10.79 7.63
N ILE A 642 -17.06 12.04 7.70
CA ILE A 642 -15.66 12.42 7.49
C ILE A 642 -14.90 12.47 8.82
N HIS A 643 -13.82 11.70 8.90
CA HIS A 643 -12.84 11.72 9.98
C HIS A 643 -11.83 12.83 9.69
N SER A 644 -11.48 13.63 10.70
CA SER A 644 -10.62 14.81 10.54
C SER A 644 -9.26 14.62 11.21
N GLN A 645 -8.19 14.66 10.44
CA GLN A 645 -6.81 14.70 10.93
C GLN A 645 -6.29 16.14 10.92
N VAL A 646 -5.90 16.64 12.09
CA VAL A 646 -5.60 18.06 12.32
C VAL A 646 -4.21 18.23 12.88
N ASN A 647 -3.41 19.06 12.20
CA ASN A 647 -2.15 19.56 12.73
C ASN A 647 -2.39 20.92 13.38
N LEU A 648 -2.01 21.06 14.65
CA LEU A 648 -2.28 22.22 15.49
C LEU A 648 -0.98 22.84 15.98
N ASN A 649 -0.91 24.18 15.95
CA ASN A 649 0.13 24.97 16.59
C ASN A 649 -0.48 26.27 17.16
N PHE A 650 -0.49 26.39 18.48
CA PHE A 650 -1.04 27.53 19.22
C PHE A 650 0.05 28.23 20.01
N SER A 651 -0.08 29.55 20.19
CA SER A 651 0.78 30.30 21.10
C SER A 651 0.07 31.45 21.78
N ILE A 652 0.57 31.83 22.96
CA ILE A 652 0.15 33.03 23.68
C ILE A 652 1.30 34.03 23.70
N THR A 653 1.00 35.27 23.36
CA THR A 653 1.90 36.41 23.47
C THR A 653 1.29 37.45 24.40
N LYS A 654 2.04 37.96 25.38
CA LYS A 654 1.60 39.04 26.27
C LYS A 654 2.77 39.89 26.74
N GLU A 655 2.47 41.08 27.23
CA GLU A 655 3.44 41.86 28.00
C GLU A 655 3.46 41.32 29.42
N THR A 656 4.62 40.88 29.90
CA THR A 656 4.76 40.41 31.29
C THR A 656 6.21 40.53 31.75
N SER A 657 6.39 40.77 33.04
CA SER A 657 7.66 40.61 33.75
C SER A 657 7.71 39.31 34.57
N GLU A 658 6.65 38.50 34.51
CA GLU A 658 6.59 37.19 35.17
C GLU A 658 7.58 36.23 34.51
N GLU A 659 8.21 35.39 35.32
CA GLU A 659 9.08 34.33 34.83
C GLU A 659 8.24 33.14 34.37
N TYR A 660 8.53 32.59 33.19
CA TYR A 660 7.74 31.52 32.57
C TYR A 660 8.63 30.46 31.92
N ILE A 661 8.15 29.21 31.93
CA ILE A 661 8.76 28.08 31.22
C ILE A 661 7.69 27.10 30.78
N THR A 662 7.73 26.66 29.52
CA THR A 662 6.84 25.64 28.97
C THR A 662 7.59 24.61 28.12
N ILE A 663 7.13 23.36 28.14
CA ILE A 663 7.59 22.30 27.23
C ILE A 663 6.46 21.97 26.24
N ILE A 664 6.67 22.31 24.97
CA ILE A 664 5.70 22.11 23.88
C ILE A 664 5.79 20.68 23.36
N LYS A 665 6.96 20.25 22.86
CA LYS A 665 7.22 18.89 22.38
C LYS A 665 8.17 18.13 23.30
N PRO A 666 8.09 16.78 23.34
CA PRO A 666 7.20 15.92 22.57
C PRO A 666 5.74 16.00 23.05
N SER A 667 4.77 15.74 22.17
CA SER A 667 3.34 15.71 22.49
C SER A 667 2.70 14.46 21.88
N THR A 668 1.57 14.02 22.43
CA THR A 668 0.82 12.88 21.89
C THR A 668 -0.66 13.01 22.20
N THR A 669 -1.51 12.56 21.28
CA THR A 669 -2.96 12.34 21.46
C THR A 669 -3.30 10.86 21.56
N THR A 670 -2.42 10.03 21.02
CA THR A 670 -2.52 8.57 21.00
C THR A 670 -2.42 7.97 22.39
N PHE A 671 -1.40 8.36 23.16
CA PHE A 671 -1.04 7.75 24.45
C PHE A 671 -1.20 8.72 25.62
N GLN A 672 -1.14 8.20 26.85
CA GLN A 672 -1.15 9.04 28.06
C GLN A 672 0.06 9.97 28.13
N ASN A 673 1.24 9.45 27.77
CA ASN A 673 2.49 10.18 27.62
C ASN A 673 3.13 9.75 26.29
N PRO A 674 3.94 10.60 25.62
CA PRO A 674 4.60 10.22 24.37
C PRO A 674 5.41 8.93 24.53
N GLN A 675 5.13 7.95 23.67
CA GLN A 675 5.86 6.68 23.61
C GLN A 675 6.76 6.70 22.38
N ILE A 676 8.05 6.44 22.59
CA ILE A 676 9.10 6.64 21.58
C ILE A 676 9.97 5.38 21.55
N GLN A 677 10.39 4.97 20.36
CA GLN A 677 11.25 3.80 20.20
C GLN A 677 12.70 4.15 20.58
N VAL A 678 13.36 3.29 21.34
CA VAL A 678 14.79 3.48 21.67
C VAL A 678 15.61 3.52 20.38
N GLY A 679 16.51 4.49 20.27
CA GLY A 679 17.33 4.73 19.07
C GLY A 679 16.87 5.94 18.26
N GLU A 680 15.60 6.34 18.37
CA GLU A 680 15.07 7.51 17.68
C GLU A 680 15.53 8.83 18.32
N THR A 681 15.54 9.90 17.51
CA THR A 681 15.77 11.25 18.01
C THR A 681 14.49 11.88 18.53
N ILE A 682 14.56 12.52 19.70
CA ILE A 682 13.44 13.26 20.29
C ILE A 682 13.66 14.75 20.06
N GLU A 683 12.70 15.39 19.41
CA GLU A 683 12.61 16.85 19.38
C GLU A 683 11.93 17.36 20.66
N VAL A 684 12.68 18.10 21.47
CA VAL A 684 12.16 18.82 22.64
C VAL A 684 12.16 20.31 22.33
N THR A 685 10.98 20.91 22.37
CA THR A 685 10.81 22.35 22.13
C THR A 685 10.05 22.99 23.28
N GLY A 686 10.24 24.29 23.45
CA GLY A 686 9.56 25.04 24.48
C GLY A 686 9.92 26.51 24.44
N ILE A 687 9.44 27.23 25.46
CA ILE A 687 9.58 28.67 25.56
C ILE A 687 9.93 29.03 27.01
N SER A 688 10.88 29.94 27.22
CA SER A 688 11.24 30.43 28.55
C SER A 688 11.59 31.91 28.58
N SER A 689 11.37 32.57 29.72
CA SER A 689 11.70 33.98 29.92
C SER A 689 13.19 34.23 30.19
N ASP A 690 13.89 33.25 30.77
CA ASP A 690 15.32 33.32 31.12
C ASP A 690 16.04 32.06 30.60
N GLU A 691 17.37 32.06 30.68
CA GLU A 691 18.20 30.88 30.45
C GLU A 691 17.80 29.77 31.42
N CYS A 692 17.62 28.56 30.87
CA CYS A 692 17.12 27.41 31.60
C CYS A 692 18.08 26.23 31.52
N ILE A 693 17.89 25.26 32.40
CA ILE A 693 18.56 23.97 32.37
C ILE A 693 17.52 22.89 32.12
N LEU A 694 17.66 22.17 31.01
CA LEU A 694 16.95 20.91 30.78
C LEU A 694 17.72 19.78 31.44
N SER A 695 17.13 19.24 32.48
CA SER A 695 17.59 18.08 33.23
C SER A 695 16.85 16.83 32.75
N ILE A 696 17.61 15.86 32.26
CA ILE A 696 17.10 14.54 31.92
C ILE A 696 18.09 13.52 32.43
N ASN A 697 17.63 12.63 33.31
CA ASN A 697 18.51 11.76 34.09
C ASN A 697 19.57 12.60 34.86
N ASN A 698 20.86 12.25 34.71
CA ASN A 698 22.00 12.96 35.29
C ASN A 698 22.63 13.99 34.34
N LYS A 699 21.99 14.28 33.19
CA LYS A 699 22.51 15.23 32.20
C LYS A 699 21.73 16.54 32.29
N ASN A 700 22.48 17.63 32.30
CA ASN A 700 21.98 19.00 32.29
C ASN A 700 22.42 19.66 30.98
N ILE A 701 21.46 20.25 30.26
CA ILE A 701 21.69 20.94 28.99
C ILE A 701 21.23 22.38 29.15
N ASN A 702 22.11 23.34 28.86
CA ASN A 702 21.75 24.75 28.88
C ASN A 702 20.82 25.08 27.69
N ILE A 703 19.75 25.79 27.99
CA ILE A 703 18.72 26.23 27.07
C ILE A 703 18.67 27.76 27.09
N PRO A 704 18.72 28.42 25.92
CA PRO A 704 18.61 29.88 25.87
C PRO A 704 17.21 30.36 26.27
N SER A 705 17.08 31.63 26.64
CA SER A 705 15.78 32.28 26.77
C SER A 705 15.08 32.41 25.40
N GLY A 706 13.77 32.63 25.43
CA GLY A 706 12.91 32.70 24.25
C GLY A 706 12.45 31.32 23.77
N GLU A 707 12.19 31.21 22.47
CA GLU A 707 11.84 29.93 21.83
C GLU A 707 13.09 29.06 21.66
N TRP A 708 13.00 27.81 22.08
CA TRP A 708 14.13 26.89 22.03
C TRP A 708 13.75 25.53 21.47
N LYS A 709 14.74 24.91 20.83
CA LYS A 709 14.67 23.56 20.27
C LYS A 709 15.94 22.80 20.61
N LYS A 710 15.79 21.57 21.12
CA LYS A 710 16.87 20.63 21.37
C LYS A 710 16.49 19.27 20.82
N THR A 711 17.44 18.64 20.14
CA THR A 711 17.31 17.26 19.66
C THR A 711 18.08 16.36 20.60
N LEU A 712 17.42 15.32 21.10
CA LEU A 712 18.00 14.34 22.01
C LEU A 712 18.13 13.01 21.29
N ASN A 713 19.31 12.40 21.32
CA ASN A 713 19.52 11.07 20.80
C ASN A 713 19.33 10.03 21.92
N THR A 714 18.43 9.06 21.70
CA THR A 714 18.08 8.03 22.68
C THR A 714 18.87 6.73 22.54
N ILE A 715 19.81 6.62 21.59
CA ILE A 715 20.57 5.38 21.30
C ILE A 715 21.28 4.77 22.52
N SER A 716 21.69 5.61 23.48
CA SER A 716 22.36 5.17 24.72
C SER A 716 21.42 5.02 25.92
N TRP A 717 20.12 5.27 25.73
CA TRP A 717 19.13 5.26 26.80
C TRP A 717 18.52 3.87 26.92
N LYS A 718 17.99 3.55 28.10
CA LYS A 718 17.33 2.27 28.37
C LYS A 718 15.83 2.42 28.15
N PRO A 719 15.09 1.35 27.83
CA PRO A 719 13.64 1.37 27.92
C PRO A 719 13.20 1.76 29.34
N GLY A 720 12.16 2.60 29.45
CA GLY A 720 11.64 3.06 30.73
C GLY A 720 11.00 4.45 30.69
N PHE A 721 10.62 4.94 31.88
CA PHE A 721 10.04 6.26 32.07
C PHE A 721 11.14 7.31 32.25
N TYR A 722 10.97 8.45 31.58
CA TYR A 722 11.87 9.59 31.69
C TYR A 722 11.07 10.86 31.95
N THR A 723 11.60 11.71 32.83
CA THR A 723 11.05 13.05 33.09
C THR A 723 11.97 14.08 32.46
N LEU A 724 11.44 14.83 31.50
CA LEU A 724 12.08 16.01 30.93
C LEU A 724 11.77 17.17 31.87
N LYS A 725 12.72 17.60 32.70
CA LYS A 725 12.51 18.70 33.64
C LYS A 725 13.29 19.93 33.19
N VAL A 726 12.61 21.05 32.97
CA VAL A 726 13.25 22.33 32.64
C VAL A 726 13.14 23.25 33.84
N ASN A 727 14.28 23.75 34.32
CA ASN A 727 14.36 24.65 35.47
C ASN A 727 14.99 25.97 35.06
N SER A 728 14.42 27.07 35.50
CA SER A 728 15.05 28.39 35.58
C SER A 728 15.35 28.71 37.05
N LYS A 729 15.65 29.98 37.37
CA LYS A 729 15.92 30.40 38.76
C LYS A 729 14.70 30.25 39.66
N ASN A 730 13.51 30.66 39.20
CA ASN A 730 12.30 30.62 40.04
C ASN A 730 11.14 29.80 39.45
N CYS A 731 11.32 29.16 38.29
CA CYS A 731 10.28 28.37 37.62
C CYS A 731 10.76 26.97 37.25
N SER A 732 9.83 26.03 37.19
CA SER A 732 10.12 24.65 36.79
C SER A 732 8.91 24.05 36.07
N THR A 733 9.16 23.27 35.04
CA THR A 733 8.14 22.49 34.35
C THR A 733 8.70 21.11 34.01
N GLU A 734 7.82 20.12 33.93
CA GLU A 734 8.21 18.76 33.60
C GLU A 734 7.26 18.08 32.64
N LYS A 735 7.80 17.15 31.84
CA LYS A 735 7.04 16.32 30.91
C LYS A 735 7.53 14.88 30.94
N GLN A 736 6.61 13.95 31.08
CA GLN A 736 6.94 12.52 31.06
C GLN A 736 6.96 12.00 29.62
N ILE A 737 7.91 11.11 29.35
CA ILE A 737 7.98 10.30 28.14
C ILE A 737 8.27 8.85 28.50
N THR A 738 7.91 7.92 27.62
CA THR A 738 8.23 6.50 27.77
C THR A 738 9.06 6.04 26.60
N LEU A 739 10.25 5.53 26.88
CA LEU A 739 11.06 4.81 25.89
C LEU A 739 10.68 3.34 25.92
N ILE A 740 10.37 2.80 24.74
CA ILE A 740 10.04 1.40 24.54
C ILE A 740 11.01 0.83 23.53
N ASP A 741 11.33 -0.45 23.70
CA ASP A 741 12.09 -1.19 22.72
C ASP A 741 11.27 -2.37 22.19
N SER A 742 10.71 -2.18 20.99
CA SER A 742 9.84 -3.11 20.28
C SER A 742 10.40 -3.61 18.93
N ILE A 743 11.64 -3.20 18.60
CA ILE A 743 12.32 -3.61 17.38
C ILE A 743 13.08 -4.90 17.69
N PRO A 744 12.88 -5.99 16.94
CA PRO A 744 13.67 -7.20 17.12
C PRO A 744 15.12 -6.98 16.65
N PRO A 745 16.09 -7.70 17.25
CA PRO A 745 17.49 -7.61 16.83
C PRO A 745 17.67 -8.08 15.37
N THR A 746 18.73 -7.61 14.73
CA THR A 746 19.15 -8.05 13.40
C THR A 746 20.44 -8.86 13.49
N THR A 747 20.49 -9.99 12.80
CA THR A 747 21.64 -10.89 12.78
C THR A 747 22.03 -11.25 11.35
N LYS A 748 23.33 -11.30 11.10
CA LYS A 748 23.93 -11.79 9.85
C LYS A 748 24.98 -12.85 10.16
N ILE A 749 24.84 -14.02 9.56
CA ILE A 749 25.86 -15.08 9.59
C ILE A 749 26.97 -14.67 8.62
N GLN A 750 28.22 -14.69 9.08
CA GLN A 750 29.38 -14.43 8.24
C GLN A 750 30.05 -15.74 7.79
N SER A 751 30.12 -16.72 8.69
CA SER A 751 30.62 -18.07 8.41
C SER A 751 29.79 -19.09 9.19
N PRO A 752 29.30 -20.17 8.56
CA PRO A 752 29.45 -20.44 7.12
C PRO A 752 28.65 -19.45 6.28
N THR A 753 29.01 -19.30 5.01
CA THR A 753 28.13 -18.73 3.97
C THR A 753 27.08 -19.76 3.54
N SER A 754 26.03 -19.31 2.84
CA SER A 754 24.96 -20.22 2.43
C SER A 754 25.51 -21.32 1.51
N TYR A 755 25.32 -22.57 1.91
CA TYR A 755 25.87 -23.77 1.27
C TYR A 755 27.41 -23.78 1.18
N GLU A 756 28.13 -23.16 2.12
CA GLU A 756 29.58 -23.33 2.24
C GLU A 756 29.94 -24.80 2.49
N ILE A 757 30.98 -25.29 1.82
CA ILE A 757 31.48 -26.65 2.00
C ILE A 757 32.57 -26.64 3.07
N ILE A 758 32.35 -27.42 4.12
CA ILE A 758 33.29 -27.63 5.21
C ILE A 758 33.84 -29.05 5.08
N SER A 759 35.16 -29.17 5.00
CA SER A 759 35.83 -30.47 4.89
C SER A 759 35.81 -31.21 6.22
N LEU A 760 35.50 -32.51 6.20
CA LEU A 760 35.63 -33.37 7.40
C LEU A 760 37.06 -33.49 7.95
N GLU A 761 38.08 -33.05 7.19
CA GLU A 761 39.45 -32.92 7.69
C GLU A 761 39.56 -31.82 8.77
N GLU A 762 38.70 -30.80 8.71
CA GLU A 762 38.63 -29.71 9.67
C GLU A 762 37.92 -30.18 10.94
N LYS A 763 38.59 -30.93 11.83
CA LYS A 763 37.99 -31.48 13.06
C LYS A 763 37.16 -30.48 13.89
N GLN A 764 37.45 -29.18 13.78
CA GLN A 764 36.69 -28.11 14.40
C GLN A 764 36.40 -27.01 13.37
N TYR A 765 35.21 -26.44 13.44
CA TYR A 765 34.81 -25.31 12.60
C TYR A 765 34.30 -24.16 13.47
N ILE A 766 34.59 -22.92 13.04
CA ILE A 766 34.18 -21.71 13.75
C ILE A 766 32.99 -21.10 13.01
N ILE A 767 31.82 -21.18 13.66
CA ILE A 767 30.65 -20.43 13.20
C ILE A 767 30.74 -19.04 13.81
N HIS A 768 30.61 -17.99 12.99
CA HIS A 768 30.60 -16.62 13.49
C HIS A 768 29.72 -15.69 12.66
N GLY A 769 29.35 -14.58 13.28
CA GLY A 769 28.56 -13.55 12.64
C GLY A 769 28.46 -12.29 13.47
N ILE A 770 27.58 -11.42 13.02
CA ILE A 770 27.30 -10.14 13.66
C ILE A 770 25.83 -10.01 14.02
N SER A 771 25.56 -9.37 15.16
CA SER A 771 24.22 -9.00 15.58
C SER A 771 24.20 -7.56 16.04
N SER A 772 23.13 -6.85 15.72
CA SER A 772 22.90 -5.47 16.12
C SER A 772 21.47 -5.28 16.56
N ASP A 773 21.25 -4.32 17.44
CA ASP A 773 19.96 -3.96 17.99
C ASP A 773 19.98 -2.48 18.34
N ASN A 774 18.82 -1.82 18.30
CA ASN A 774 18.67 -0.41 18.60
C ASN A 774 18.93 -0.08 20.09
N HIS A 775 18.93 -1.08 20.98
CA HIS A 775 19.39 -0.95 22.34
C HIS A 775 20.61 -1.82 22.65
N MET A 776 20.43 -3.13 22.84
CA MET A 776 21.50 -4.07 23.22
C MET A 776 21.09 -5.53 23.05
N ILE A 777 22.00 -6.33 22.49
CA ILE A 777 21.88 -7.80 22.43
C ILE A 777 22.13 -8.43 23.82
N LYS A 778 21.23 -9.32 24.25
CA LYS A 778 21.33 -10.10 25.50
C LYS A 778 22.02 -11.44 25.30
N ALA A 779 21.71 -12.15 24.22
CA ALA A 779 22.29 -13.46 23.92
C ALA A 779 22.18 -13.79 22.43
N VAL A 780 23.16 -14.56 21.95
CA VAL A 780 23.11 -15.26 20.66
C VAL A 780 23.29 -16.74 20.94
N GLU A 781 22.38 -17.54 20.43
CA GLU A 781 22.38 -18.99 20.56
C GLU A 781 22.29 -19.61 19.17
N LEU A 782 22.99 -20.71 18.95
CA LEU A 782 22.90 -21.48 17.71
C LEU A 782 22.32 -22.87 17.97
N SER A 783 21.67 -23.43 16.97
CA SER A 783 21.23 -24.83 16.92
C SER A 783 21.59 -25.37 15.55
N ILE A 784 22.06 -26.62 15.49
CA ILE A 784 22.34 -27.32 14.24
C ILE A 784 21.36 -28.49 14.16
N ASP A 785 20.65 -28.61 13.05
CA ASP A 785 19.64 -29.65 12.78
C ASP A 785 18.56 -29.74 13.87
N ASP A 786 18.07 -28.57 14.29
CA ASP A 786 17.05 -28.39 15.35
C ASP A 786 17.38 -29.08 16.69
N CYS A 787 18.66 -29.35 16.93
CA CYS A 787 19.15 -29.87 18.21
C CYS A 787 19.12 -28.77 19.30
N ASN A 788 19.68 -29.08 20.48
CA ASN A 788 19.71 -28.14 21.60
C ASN A 788 20.39 -26.80 21.23
N TRP A 789 19.82 -25.70 21.74
CA TRP A 789 20.40 -24.36 21.60
C TRP A 789 21.68 -24.23 22.43
N ILE A 790 22.76 -23.79 21.78
CA ILE A 790 24.07 -23.60 22.38
C ILE A 790 24.43 -22.12 22.35
N ARG A 791 24.77 -21.57 23.51
CA ARG A 791 25.18 -20.16 23.64
C ARG A 791 26.52 -19.91 22.92
N CYS A 792 26.55 -18.84 22.12
CA CYS A 792 27.76 -18.33 21.47
C CYS A 792 28.61 -17.49 22.44
N GLN A 793 29.90 -17.36 22.13
CA GLN A 793 30.79 -16.40 22.77
C GLN A 793 30.61 -15.04 22.11
N GLY A 794 30.46 -13.97 22.88
CA GLY A 794 30.13 -12.64 22.36
C GLY A 794 28.65 -12.46 22.04
N THR A 795 28.27 -11.24 21.66
CA THR A 795 26.88 -10.87 21.34
C THR A 795 26.79 -10.05 20.05
N THR A 796 27.53 -8.95 19.95
CA THR A 796 27.58 -8.12 18.73
C THR A 796 28.43 -8.75 17.64
N GLN A 797 29.63 -9.20 18.01
CA GLN A 797 30.42 -10.14 17.25
C GLN A 797 30.39 -11.43 18.04
N TRP A 798 29.80 -12.46 17.47
CA TRP A 798 29.58 -13.71 18.15
C TRP A 798 30.24 -14.85 17.39
N MET A 799 30.74 -15.82 18.13
CA MET A 799 31.35 -17.02 17.56
C MET A 799 31.09 -18.25 18.42
N LYS A 800 31.16 -19.41 17.77
CA LYS A 800 31.15 -20.70 18.44
C LYS A 800 31.98 -21.69 17.64
N THR A 801 32.96 -22.29 18.31
CA THR A 801 33.66 -23.46 17.79
C THR A 801 32.81 -24.70 18.03
N ILE A 802 32.55 -25.45 16.97
CA ILE A 802 31.87 -26.73 17.01
C ILE A 802 32.83 -27.85 16.60
N ASN A 803 32.66 -29.04 17.17
CA ASN A 803 33.33 -30.23 16.69
C ASN A 803 32.48 -30.82 15.56
N ILE A 804 33.04 -30.91 14.34
CA ILE A 804 32.30 -31.42 13.19
C ILE A 804 32.51 -32.92 12.93
N THR A 805 33.36 -33.61 13.70
CA THR A 805 33.69 -35.04 13.46
C THR A 805 32.52 -36.00 13.68
N HIS A 806 31.44 -35.54 14.30
CA HIS A 806 30.25 -36.34 14.60
C HIS A 806 29.10 -36.12 13.61
N PHE A 807 29.26 -35.22 12.65
CA PHE A 807 28.28 -35.00 11.60
C PHE A 807 28.54 -35.94 10.43
N SER A 808 27.48 -36.49 9.87
CA SER A 808 27.52 -37.23 8.61
C SER A 808 27.71 -36.28 7.43
N PRO A 809 28.32 -36.70 6.30
CA PRO A 809 28.26 -35.93 5.06
C PRO A 809 26.81 -35.57 4.68
N GLY A 810 26.60 -34.33 4.24
CA GLY A 810 25.29 -33.82 3.83
C GLY A 810 25.08 -32.33 4.13
N ILE A 811 23.86 -31.86 3.88
CA ILE A 811 23.42 -30.51 4.25
C ILE A 811 22.99 -30.50 5.72
N HIS A 812 23.52 -29.53 6.46
CA HIS A 812 23.13 -29.23 7.82
C HIS A 812 22.44 -27.87 7.91
N LYS A 813 21.43 -27.77 8.77
CA LYS A 813 20.68 -26.53 9.01
C LYS A 813 21.23 -25.83 10.26
N LEU A 814 21.83 -24.67 10.07
CA LEU A 814 22.19 -23.75 11.15
C LEU A 814 21.02 -22.81 11.44
N SER A 815 20.52 -22.83 12.67
CA SER A 815 19.57 -21.83 13.19
C SER A 815 20.28 -20.93 14.18
N ILE A 816 20.17 -19.61 14.01
CA ILE A 816 20.68 -18.61 14.97
C ILE A 816 19.49 -17.89 15.59
N LYS A 817 19.42 -17.89 16.92
CA LYS A 817 18.46 -17.15 17.71
C LYS A 817 19.18 -16.04 18.46
N THR A 818 18.78 -14.81 18.17
CA THR A 818 19.29 -13.61 18.81
C THR A 818 18.19 -13.00 19.65
N VAL A 819 18.50 -12.70 20.91
CA VAL A 819 17.57 -12.11 21.87
C VAL A 819 18.18 -10.82 22.40
N ASP A 820 17.42 -9.73 22.40
CA ASP A 820 17.83 -8.45 22.97
C ASP A 820 17.57 -8.37 24.49
N LYS A 821 17.90 -7.24 25.11
CA LYS A 821 17.64 -7.02 26.54
C LYS A 821 16.16 -6.76 26.89
N SER A 822 15.35 -6.40 25.91
CA SER A 822 13.90 -6.21 26.02
C SER A 822 13.13 -7.53 25.81
N ASN A 823 13.86 -8.60 25.48
CA ASN A 823 13.38 -9.94 25.11
C ASN A 823 12.66 -10.01 23.76
N ASN A 824 12.86 -9.03 22.85
CA ASN A 824 12.52 -9.27 21.45
C ASN A 824 13.53 -10.26 20.86
N GLN A 825 13.08 -11.03 19.87
CA GLN A 825 13.87 -12.12 19.32
C GLN A 825 13.82 -12.14 17.79
N GLN A 826 14.92 -12.58 17.20
CA GLN A 826 15.01 -12.95 15.79
C GLN A 826 15.57 -14.37 15.69
N ILE A 827 14.97 -15.18 14.82
CA ILE A 827 15.53 -16.47 14.41
C ILE A 827 15.80 -16.41 12.92
N ILE A 828 17.04 -16.66 12.52
CA ILE A 828 17.44 -16.83 11.13
C ILE A 828 17.96 -18.25 10.92
N GLN A 829 17.83 -18.75 9.70
CA GLN A 829 18.25 -20.08 9.32
C GLN A 829 19.13 -20.01 8.08
N GLN A 830 20.13 -20.88 8.03
CA GLN A 830 21.02 -21.01 6.87
C GLN A 830 21.53 -22.44 6.77
N SER A 831 21.63 -22.95 5.55
CA SER A 831 22.21 -24.25 5.29
C SER A 831 23.72 -24.14 5.02
N PHE A 832 24.47 -25.16 5.44
CA PHE A 832 25.87 -25.38 5.08
C PHE A 832 26.10 -26.86 4.80
N ILE A 833 27.22 -27.20 4.18
CA ILE A 833 27.52 -28.55 3.72
C ILE A 833 28.72 -29.08 4.49
N ILE A 834 28.59 -30.31 4.99
CA ILE A 834 29.73 -31.12 5.44
C ILE A 834 29.94 -32.19 4.37
N ASN A 835 31.12 -32.29 3.79
CA ASN A 835 31.39 -33.28 2.75
C ASN A 835 32.74 -33.98 2.96
N ASP A 836 32.80 -35.27 2.61
CA ASP A 836 34.07 -35.93 2.32
C ASP A 836 34.39 -35.70 0.86
N THR A 837 35.55 -35.13 0.54
CA THR A 837 35.93 -34.86 -0.86
C THR A 837 36.29 -36.13 -1.63
N SER A 838 35.97 -37.33 -1.10
CA SER A 838 36.39 -38.63 -1.61
C SER A 838 35.30 -39.37 -2.40
N SER A 839 34.03 -38.99 -2.28
CA SER A 839 32.91 -39.65 -2.98
C SER A 839 32.21 -38.68 -3.95
N PRO A 840 32.24 -38.90 -5.28
CA PRO A 840 31.57 -38.02 -6.23
C PRO A 840 30.05 -38.25 -6.24
N HIS A 841 29.29 -37.26 -5.78
CA HIS A 841 27.83 -37.22 -5.72
C HIS A 841 27.25 -36.40 -6.91
N ASN A 842 27.68 -36.74 -8.12
CA ASN A 842 27.32 -35.95 -9.31
C ASN A 842 25.80 -35.95 -9.57
N PRO A 843 25.21 -34.80 -9.99
CA PRO A 843 23.90 -34.78 -10.60
C PRO A 843 23.79 -35.76 -11.78
N SER A 844 22.62 -36.31 -12.03
CA SER A 844 22.34 -37.15 -13.20
C SER A 844 21.43 -36.40 -14.18
N ILE A 845 21.88 -36.28 -15.43
CA ILE A 845 21.11 -35.72 -16.54
C ILE A 845 20.41 -36.89 -17.24
N ASN A 846 19.13 -37.10 -16.94
CA ASN A 846 18.41 -38.31 -17.33
C ASN A 846 17.86 -38.25 -18.75
N THR A 847 17.36 -37.09 -19.17
CA THR A 847 16.76 -36.92 -20.50
C THR A 847 17.00 -35.50 -21.00
N ILE A 848 17.25 -35.35 -22.29
CA ILE A 848 17.25 -34.07 -23.00
C ILE A 848 16.19 -34.15 -24.09
N THR A 849 15.29 -33.18 -24.11
CA THR A 849 14.19 -33.11 -25.09
C THR A 849 13.92 -31.66 -25.47
N TRP A 850 13.25 -31.45 -26.61
CA TRP A 850 12.85 -30.12 -27.07
C TRP A 850 11.46 -30.14 -27.69
N SER A 851 10.82 -28.97 -27.69
CA SER A 851 9.54 -28.72 -28.33
C SER A 851 9.63 -27.47 -29.23
N PRO A 852 9.05 -27.51 -30.44
CA PRO A 852 8.45 -28.68 -31.08
C PRO A 852 9.51 -29.71 -31.52
N LYS A 853 9.14 -30.99 -31.66
CA LYS A 853 10.08 -32.06 -32.07
C LYS A 853 10.71 -31.79 -33.45
N ASN A 854 9.96 -31.16 -34.35
CA ASN A 854 10.41 -30.76 -35.67
C ASN A 854 10.31 -29.23 -35.78
N PRO A 855 11.29 -28.50 -35.24
CA PRO A 855 11.28 -27.04 -35.29
C PRO A 855 11.46 -26.53 -36.72
N THR A 856 10.80 -25.43 -37.02
CA THR A 856 10.94 -24.63 -38.24
C THR A 856 11.43 -23.23 -37.87
N ASN A 857 11.71 -22.41 -38.87
CA ASN A 857 12.08 -21.00 -38.65
C ASN A 857 10.96 -20.13 -38.05
N GLU A 858 9.72 -20.62 -38.03
CA GLU A 858 8.57 -19.91 -37.44
C GLU A 858 8.27 -20.35 -36.00
N THR A 859 8.90 -21.44 -35.54
CA THR A 859 8.63 -22.01 -34.21
C THR A 859 9.72 -21.63 -33.22
N THR A 860 9.29 -21.24 -32.02
CA THR A 860 10.19 -21.04 -30.89
C THR A 860 10.60 -22.39 -30.30
N VAL A 861 11.90 -22.62 -30.19
CA VAL A 861 12.46 -23.86 -29.61
C VAL A 861 12.58 -23.71 -28.11
N SER A 862 11.91 -24.57 -27.36
CA SER A 862 12.07 -24.74 -25.91
C SER A 862 12.74 -26.07 -25.63
N MET A 863 13.68 -26.08 -24.69
CA MET A 863 14.37 -27.28 -24.27
C MET A 863 13.95 -27.66 -22.84
N TYR A 864 13.86 -28.97 -22.61
CA TYR A 864 13.51 -29.57 -21.32
C TYR A 864 14.49 -30.69 -20.98
N THR A 865 14.94 -30.72 -19.73
CA THR A 865 15.83 -31.74 -19.20
C THR A 865 15.40 -32.20 -17.82
N ASN A 866 15.39 -33.51 -17.61
CA ASN A 866 15.16 -34.09 -16.29
C ASN A 866 16.52 -34.26 -15.61
N ILE A 867 16.76 -33.51 -14.55
CA ILE A 867 17.98 -33.58 -13.75
C ILE A 867 17.57 -34.10 -12.38
N THR A 868 18.15 -35.23 -11.98
CA THR A 868 18.01 -35.76 -10.63
C THR A 868 19.32 -35.59 -9.90
N THR A 869 19.27 -35.10 -8.68
CA THR A 869 20.37 -35.22 -7.74
C THR A 869 20.12 -36.40 -6.83
N ASP A 870 21.17 -36.92 -6.20
CA ASP A 870 20.92 -37.72 -5.00
C ASP A 870 20.26 -36.85 -3.92
N SER A 871 19.65 -37.49 -2.92
CA SER A 871 19.00 -36.76 -1.83
C SER A 871 19.99 -35.96 -0.97
N MET A 872 21.31 -36.13 -1.17
CA MET A 872 22.34 -35.53 -0.32
C MET A 872 22.62 -34.08 -0.74
N PHE A 873 22.73 -33.79 -2.04
CA PHE A 873 23.02 -32.44 -2.54
C PHE A 873 22.02 -31.97 -3.62
N PRO A 874 21.10 -31.04 -3.31
CA PRO A 874 20.18 -30.48 -4.29
C PRO A 874 20.92 -29.70 -5.37
N LEU A 875 20.27 -29.57 -6.52
CA LEU A 875 20.82 -28.84 -7.64
C LEU A 875 20.96 -27.35 -7.29
N LYS A 876 22.12 -26.75 -7.62
CA LYS A 876 22.38 -25.31 -7.42
C LYS A 876 22.10 -24.51 -8.69
N LYS A 877 22.51 -25.05 -9.84
CA LYS A 877 22.24 -24.47 -11.14
C LYS A 877 22.30 -25.52 -12.24
N ALA A 878 21.46 -25.33 -13.25
CA ALA A 878 21.58 -26.00 -14.53
C ALA A 878 21.68 -24.97 -15.65
N MET A 879 22.42 -25.32 -16.69
CA MET A 879 22.63 -24.48 -17.85
C MET A 879 22.58 -25.32 -19.11
N VAL A 880 22.13 -24.73 -20.20
CA VAL A 880 22.34 -25.23 -21.55
C VAL A 880 23.45 -24.45 -22.21
N GLU A 881 24.36 -25.16 -22.84
CA GLU A 881 25.24 -24.59 -23.86
C GLU A 881 24.71 -25.00 -25.23
N TYR A 882 24.62 -24.05 -26.15
CA TYR A 882 24.18 -24.31 -27.50
C TYR A 882 25.10 -23.62 -28.51
N GLN A 883 25.40 -24.33 -29.59
CA GLN A 883 26.35 -23.88 -30.61
C GLN A 883 25.66 -23.66 -31.94
N ILE A 884 25.97 -22.52 -32.56
CA ILE A 884 25.47 -22.10 -33.87
C ILE A 884 26.63 -21.52 -34.66
N LYS A 885 26.93 -22.09 -35.84
CA LYS A 885 27.97 -21.58 -36.77
C LYS A 885 29.28 -21.19 -36.05
N GLN A 886 29.78 -22.08 -35.17
CA GLN A 886 30.99 -21.97 -34.31
C GLN A 886 30.89 -21.07 -33.07
N ASN A 887 29.82 -20.32 -32.87
CA ASN A 887 29.61 -19.55 -31.64
C ASN A 887 28.91 -20.41 -30.58
N ILE A 888 29.43 -20.40 -29.35
CA ILE A 888 28.81 -21.07 -28.20
C ILE A 888 28.11 -20.03 -27.35
N PHE A 889 26.84 -20.27 -27.08
CA PHE A 889 25.99 -19.48 -26.20
C PHE A 889 25.62 -20.31 -24.98
N SER A 890 25.26 -19.65 -23.88
CA SER A 890 24.78 -20.32 -22.68
C SER A 890 23.55 -19.65 -22.10
N LYS A 891 22.59 -20.45 -21.63
CA LYS A 891 21.38 -19.99 -20.93
C LYS A 891 21.18 -20.78 -19.64
N THR A 892 20.66 -20.11 -18.63
CA THR A 892 20.21 -20.75 -17.39
C THR A 892 18.95 -21.57 -17.66
N LEU A 893 18.90 -22.76 -17.07
CA LEU A 893 17.71 -23.57 -16.99
C LEU A 893 16.94 -23.24 -15.71
N PHE A 894 15.62 -23.15 -15.84
CA PHE A 894 14.70 -22.86 -14.76
C PHE A 894 13.85 -24.08 -14.45
N GLU A 895 13.37 -24.19 -13.22
CA GLU A 895 12.45 -25.24 -12.84
C GLU A 895 11.05 -24.86 -13.36
N TYR A 896 10.54 -25.64 -14.32
CA TYR A 896 9.21 -25.51 -14.86
C TYR A 896 8.26 -26.50 -14.19
N ALA A 897 6.97 -26.16 -14.16
CA ALA A 897 5.91 -26.92 -13.50
C ALA A 897 6.20 -27.24 -12.02
N GLN A 898 7.01 -26.40 -11.39
CA GLN A 898 7.36 -26.47 -9.98
C GLN A 898 6.62 -25.37 -9.21
N HIS A 899 6.36 -25.57 -7.92
CA HIS A 899 5.74 -24.59 -7.02
C HIS A 899 4.24 -24.30 -7.23
N PRO A 900 3.33 -25.26 -6.97
CA PRO A 900 3.50 -26.70 -6.77
C PRO A 900 3.07 -27.51 -8.01
N ILE A 901 3.25 -28.83 -7.99
CA ILE A 901 2.80 -29.72 -9.08
C ILE A 901 1.27 -29.68 -9.13
N GLN A 902 0.71 -29.23 -10.25
CA GLN A 902 -0.73 -29.20 -10.50
C GLN A 902 -1.10 -30.08 -11.69
N GLN A 903 -2.23 -30.75 -11.59
CA GLN A 903 -2.84 -31.42 -12.74
C GLN A 903 -3.40 -30.36 -13.68
N ARG A 904 -3.11 -30.47 -14.97
CA ARG A 904 -3.60 -29.52 -15.97
C ARG A 904 -5.12 -29.42 -15.95
N HIS A 905 -5.61 -28.21 -16.16
CA HIS A 905 -7.03 -27.94 -16.26
C HIS A 905 -7.69 -28.67 -17.45
N LEU A 906 -8.97 -29.02 -17.33
CA LEU A 906 -9.70 -29.78 -18.36
C LEU A 906 -9.88 -29.03 -19.69
N GLU A 907 -9.84 -27.70 -19.64
CA GLU A 907 -9.94 -26.82 -20.80
C GLU A 907 -8.58 -26.45 -21.41
N ASP A 908 -7.46 -26.75 -20.73
CA ASP A 908 -6.13 -26.56 -21.30
C ASP A 908 -5.99 -27.46 -22.54
N PRO A 909 -5.70 -26.91 -23.74
CA PRO A 909 -5.45 -27.72 -24.93
C PRO A 909 -4.27 -28.68 -24.77
N LYS A 910 -3.37 -28.39 -23.81
CA LYS A 910 -2.24 -29.26 -23.44
C LYS A 910 -2.57 -30.20 -22.28
N LYS A 911 -3.83 -30.38 -21.86
CA LYS A 911 -4.23 -31.27 -20.74
C LYS A 911 -3.68 -32.71 -20.80
N ASN A 912 -3.46 -33.22 -22.00
CA ASN A 912 -2.91 -34.57 -22.23
C ASN A 912 -1.37 -34.61 -22.21
N GLN A 913 -0.70 -33.46 -22.10
CA GLN A 913 0.76 -33.35 -21.97
C GLN A 913 1.15 -33.45 -20.49
N THR A 914 2.34 -33.98 -20.22
CA THR A 914 2.89 -33.99 -18.87
C THR A 914 3.05 -32.56 -18.33
N ASN A 915 2.78 -32.39 -17.04
CA ASN A 915 3.11 -31.21 -16.26
C ASN A 915 3.96 -31.59 -15.04
N GLN A 916 4.75 -32.66 -15.19
CA GLN A 916 5.70 -33.05 -14.16
C GLN A 916 6.88 -32.07 -14.15
N PRO A 917 7.43 -31.72 -12.98
CA PRO A 917 8.57 -30.82 -12.89
C PRO A 917 9.72 -31.22 -13.79
N VAL A 918 10.29 -30.23 -14.46
CA VAL A 918 11.42 -30.41 -15.37
C VAL A 918 12.24 -29.13 -15.40
N TYR A 919 13.54 -29.23 -15.68
CA TYR A 919 14.32 -28.04 -15.96
C TYR A 919 14.11 -27.63 -17.42
N GLY A 920 13.81 -26.36 -17.68
CA GLY A 920 13.55 -25.87 -19.03
C GLY A 920 14.03 -24.44 -19.27
N CYS A 921 14.13 -24.09 -20.55
CA CYS A 921 14.29 -22.70 -21.00
C CYS A 921 13.86 -22.55 -22.45
N GLU A 922 13.56 -21.32 -22.85
CA GLU A 922 13.32 -20.94 -24.23
C GLU A 922 14.65 -20.57 -24.92
N LEU A 923 15.03 -21.29 -25.98
CA LEU A 923 16.22 -20.99 -26.77
C LEU A 923 15.97 -19.84 -27.75
N GLY A 924 14.82 -19.84 -28.42
CA GLY A 924 14.40 -18.80 -29.37
C GLY A 924 14.01 -19.39 -30.73
N ARG A 925 13.87 -18.53 -31.74
CA ARG A 925 13.70 -18.92 -33.15
C ARG A 925 15.04 -18.93 -33.87
N PHE A 926 15.15 -19.77 -34.89
CA PHE A 926 16.39 -19.99 -35.63
C PHE A 926 16.10 -20.09 -37.14
N PRO A 927 16.99 -19.59 -38.02
CA PRO A 927 16.89 -19.74 -39.47
C PRO A 927 16.70 -21.19 -39.97
N THR A 928 16.01 -21.34 -41.11
CA THR A 928 15.85 -22.62 -41.82
C THR A 928 17.19 -23.22 -42.22
N ASN A 929 17.32 -24.55 -42.17
CA ASN A 929 18.54 -25.32 -42.46
C ASN A 929 19.73 -25.04 -41.53
N GLU A 930 19.49 -24.43 -40.37
CA GLU A 930 20.49 -24.31 -39.32
C GLU A 930 20.48 -25.55 -38.43
N THR A 931 21.67 -26.08 -38.11
CA THR A 931 21.84 -27.13 -37.10
C THR A 931 22.34 -26.49 -35.82
N ILE A 932 21.62 -26.70 -34.73
CA ILE A 932 21.98 -26.25 -33.39
C ILE A 932 22.44 -27.47 -32.63
N THR A 933 23.61 -27.43 -32.02
CA THR A 933 24.03 -28.52 -31.11
C THR A 933 23.92 -28.04 -29.67
N ILE A 934 23.32 -28.82 -28.79
CA ILE A 934 23.07 -28.48 -27.39
C ILE A 934 23.76 -29.47 -26.44
N ARG A 935 24.14 -29.02 -25.24
CA ARG A 935 24.50 -29.89 -24.11
C ARG A 935 24.10 -29.25 -22.79
N ILE A 936 23.89 -30.08 -21.77
CA ILE A 936 23.46 -29.66 -20.44
C ILE A 936 24.64 -29.72 -19.48
N ILE A 937 24.73 -28.72 -18.59
CA ILE A 937 25.65 -28.68 -17.48
C ILE A 937 24.83 -28.56 -16.20
N ALA A 938 24.98 -29.54 -15.31
CA ALA A 938 24.31 -29.57 -14.00
C ALA A 938 25.36 -29.46 -12.89
N ILE A 939 25.14 -28.55 -11.93
CA ILE A 939 26.02 -28.33 -10.79
C ILE A 939 25.16 -28.29 -9.52
N ASP A 940 25.48 -29.12 -8.54
CA ASP A 940 24.80 -29.14 -7.24
C ASP A 940 25.38 -28.10 -6.25
N VAL A 941 24.81 -28.04 -5.06
CA VAL A 941 25.27 -27.14 -4.00
C VAL A 941 26.65 -27.50 -3.45
N ALA A 942 27.10 -28.76 -3.60
CA ALA A 942 28.42 -29.26 -3.20
C ALA A 942 29.48 -29.13 -4.30
N HIS A 943 29.16 -28.43 -5.40
CA HIS A 943 30.03 -28.24 -6.56
C HIS A 943 30.36 -29.51 -7.36
N ASN A 944 29.64 -30.62 -7.14
CA ASN A 944 29.71 -31.76 -8.05
C ASN A 944 29.11 -31.36 -9.40
N ARG A 945 29.69 -31.86 -10.49
CA ARG A 945 29.41 -31.38 -11.84
C ARG A 945 29.25 -32.52 -12.83
N GLU A 946 28.15 -32.47 -13.56
CA GLU A 946 27.85 -33.37 -14.67
C GLU A 946 27.68 -32.61 -15.98
N VAL A 947 28.12 -33.19 -17.10
CA VAL A 947 28.01 -32.62 -18.45
C VAL A 947 27.51 -33.67 -19.42
N SER A 948 26.41 -33.38 -20.10
CA SER A 948 25.90 -34.29 -21.13
C SER A 948 26.75 -34.26 -22.40
N ASN A 949 26.58 -35.30 -23.23
CA ASN A 949 27.03 -35.25 -24.62
C ASN A 949 26.29 -34.15 -25.40
N TRP A 950 26.84 -33.78 -26.55
CA TRP A 950 26.20 -32.90 -27.51
C TRP A 950 25.07 -33.63 -28.26
N GLU A 951 23.93 -32.96 -28.42
CA GLU A 951 22.79 -33.42 -29.22
C GLU A 951 22.44 -32.40 -30.30
N GLU A 952 22.02 -32.86 -31.48
CA GLU A 952 21.72 -31.99 -32.63
C GLU A 952 20.22 -31.73 -32.79
N ILE A 953 19.88 -30.48 -33.05
CA ILE A 953 18.53 -30.00 -33.41
C ILE A 953 18.62 -29.40 -34.81
N VAL A 954 17.91 -30.00 -35.76
CA VAL A 954 17.83 -29.52 -37.15
C VAL A 954 16.60 -28.66 -37.33
N ILE A 955 16.78 -27.41 -37.72
CA ILE A 955 15.70 -26.49 -38.07
C ILE A 955 15.26 -26.75 -39.51
N LYS A 956 14.02 -27.23 -39.67
CA LYS A 956 13.43 -27.60 -40.96
C LYS A 956 12.89 -26.42 -41.75
#